data_AF-A0A3A9JIM2-F1
#
_entry.id   AF-A0A3A9JIM2-F1
#
_cell.length_a   1.000
_cell.length_b   1.000
_cell.length_c   1.000
_cell.angle_alpha   90.00
_cell.angle_beta   90.00
_cell.angle_gamma   90.00
#
_symmetry.space_group_name_H-M   'P 1'
#
loop_
_entity.id
_entity.type
_entity.pdbx_description
1 polymer ?
#
loop_
_entity_poly.entity_id
_entity_poly.type
_entity_poly.pdbx_seq_one_letter_code
_entity_poly.pdbx_strand_id
1 'polypeptide(L)'
;MVTAPSLTEQVRRAARQEQFLEVLSAEEATRRFRAALDLAPLEAETVGLAEALHRVVAQGIAAAADAPPFDRSSVDGFALRAADTAGATEASPRRLRLNGEVLACGTAPAIEVLPGTATAIATGGVIPRGADAVVMIEHTELEEGGGAAIALRRAAAPGQFIGFAGSDIARGEALLRAGTTITSREIGMLAAAGHATVPVVRRPRVAILSTGDELVPPGTTPLPPGAIPDSNAAILAAAVAEHGGEPLPLGIFRDDEAVLEQAVRRALETADLVVMSGGTSKGAGDVSHRIIGRLGPPGVLAHGVALKPGKPLCLAAVGRKPLVVLPGFPTSAVFTFHEFVVPVIRALAGLPPRAETTLEASLAIRTPSELGRTEYVMVSLSETADGEGLTAWPLGKGSGSVTAFSQADGFFAIPALAQGAEAGMPVQVRLIGEARLPELSIIGSHCVGLDDVLEVLAEQGIRARTLAVGSLGGLAAARRGECDLAPAHLLDAKTGLYNTPWLEAGLRLVPGWRRIQGVVFRPGDARFEGLDGAEAIRRAAADPACLLVNRNAGSGTRILLDGLLGGARPPGYPNQPKSHNAVATAVAQGRADWGMAIGTVARAYGLGFLPIADEHYDFFVPEARLERPALQAFLAALESDAVRERLRVLGFTPA
;
A
#
# COMPACT_ATOMS: atom_id res chain seq x y z
N MET A 1 46.51 -25.03 5.70
CA MET A 1 46.36 -23.58 5.48
C MET A 1 45.77 -23.38 4.09
N VAL A 2 44.48 -23.06 4.00
CA VAL A 2 43.87 -22.69 2.72
C VAL A 2 44.31 -21.26 2.44
N THR A 3 45.20 -21.09 1.47
CA THR A 3 45.66 -19.78 1.01
C THR A 3 44.46 -18.98 0.51
N ALA A 4 44.26 -17.78 1.06
CA ALA A 4 43.22 -16.87 0.61
C ALA A 4 43.34 -16.65 -0.91
N PRO A 5 42.24 -16.67 -1.66
CA PRO A 5 42.27 -16.52 -3.11
C PRO A 5 42.92 -15.18 -3.49
N SER A 6 43.71 -15.17 -4.57
CA SER A 6 44.35 -13.96 -5.07
C SER A 6 43.30 -12.90 -5.44
N LEU A 7 43.65 -11.60 -5.35
CA LEU A 7 42.75 -10.50 -5.75
C LEU A 7 42.23 -10.70 -7.18
N THR A 8 43.06 -11.21 -8.08
CA THR A 8 42.69 -11.51 -9.46
C THR A 8 41.62 -12.61 -9.55
N GLU A 9 41.71 -13.65 -8.72
CA GLU A 9 40.68 -14.70 -8.64
C GLU A 9 39.38 -14.17 -8.03
N GLN A 10 39.46 -13.33 -7.00
CA GLN A 10 38.30 -12.69 -6.40
C GLN A 10 37.58 -11.77 -7.41
N VAL A 11 38.33 -10.96 -8.16
CA VAL A 11 37.78 -10.09 -9.23
C VAL A 11 37.22 -10.93 -10.38
N ARG A 12 37.90 -11.99 -10.82
CA ARG A 12 37.38 -12.89 -11.86
C ARG A 12 36.09 -13.59 -11.42
N ARG A 13 35.99 -13.99 -10.15
CA ARG A 13 34.78 -14.56 -9.58
C ARG A 13 33.65 -13.51 -9.51
N ALA A 14 33.95 -12.27 -9.13
CA ALA A 14 32.96 -11.20 -9.14
C ALA A 14 32.49 -10.82 -10.56
N ALA A 15 33.38 -10.88 -11.56
CA ALA A 15 33.11 -10.45 -12.93
C ALA A 15 32.51 -11.53 -13.86
N ARG A 16 32.49 -12.80 -13.45
CA ARG A 16 31.88 -13.89 -14.23
C ARG A 16 30.37 -13.73 -14.25
N GLN A 17 29.81 -13.39 -15.42
CA GLN A 17 28.38 -13.40 -15.67
C GLN A 17 27.99 -14.69 -16.39
N GLU A 18 27.27 -15.58 -15.72
CA GLU A 18 26.61 -16.71 -16.40
C GLU A 18 25.36 -16.18 -17.12
N GLN A 19 25.21 -16.55 -18.41
CA GLN A 19 24.05 -16.16 -19.21
C GLN A 19 22.82 -16.98 -18.77
N PHE A 20 21.63 -16.35 -18.78
CA PHE A 20 20.38 -17.07 -18.55
C PHE A 20 20.22 -18.20 -19.57
N LEU A 21 19.82 -19.38 -19.10
CA LEU A 21 19.70 -20.60 -19.91
C LEU A 21 18.70 -20.40 -21.07
N GLU A 22 17.63 -19.62 -20.87
CA GLU A 22 16.66 -19.16 -21.88
C GLU A 22 15.81 -18.01 -21.29
N VAL A 23 15.66 -16.87 -21.97
CA VAL A 23 14.76 -15.78 -21.51
C VAL A 23 13.38 -15.96 -22.13
N LEU A 24 12.36 -16.17 -21.30
CA LEU A 24 10.98 -16.42 -21.74
C LEU A 24 10.13 -15.15 -21.75
N SER A 25 9.06 -15.10 -22.55
CA SER A 25 8.03 -14.06 -22.39
C SER A 25 7.28 -14.24 -21.06
N ALA A 26 6.65 -13.17 -20.55
CA ALA A 26 5.84 -13.26 -19.33
C ALA A 26 4.69 -14.26 -19.47
N GLU A 27 4.04 -14.28 -20.63
CA GLU A 27 2.94 -15.20 -20.94
C GLU A 27 3.42 -16.67 -20.95
N GLU A 28 4.56 -16.94 -21.57
CA GLU A 28 5.15 -18.28 -21.60
C GLU A 28 5.55 -18.75 -20.20
N ALA A 29 6.20 -17.87 -19.43
CA ALA A 29 6.60 -18.16 -18.05
C ALA A 29 5.39 -18.48 -17.17
N THR A 30 4.31 -17.69 -17.28
CA THR A 30 3.03 -17.94 -16.59
C THR A 30 2.42 -19.28 -16.99
N ARG A 31 2.40 -19.61 -18.29
CA ARG A 31 1.83 -20.86 -18.77
C ARG A 31 2.61 -22.08 -18.23
N ARG A 32 3.94 -22.07 -18.35
CA ARG A 32 4.81 -23.16 -17.84
C ARG A 32 4.69 -23.31 -16.33
N PHE A 33 4.68 -22.19 -15.61
CA PHE A 33 4.57 -22.20 -14.15
C PHE A 33 3.24 -22.80 -13.72
N ARG A 34 2.10 -22.30 -14.21
CA ARG A 34 0.77 -22.80 -13.81
C ARG A 34 0.55 -24.26 -14.20
N ALA A 35 1.08 -24.71 -15.33
CA ALA A 35 0.97 -26.11 -15.76
C ALA A 35 1.71 -27.11 -14.85
N ALA A 36 2.71 -26.64 -14.09
CA ALA A 36 3.49 -27.47 -13.18
C ALA A 36 2.91 -27.55 -11.75
N LEU A 37 1.90 -26.74 -11.43
CA LEU A 37 1.34 -26.60 -10.08
C LEU A 37 -0.01 -27.27 -9.93
N ASP A 38 -0.35 -27.65 -8.69
CA ASP A 38 -1.73 -27.92 -8.29
C ASP A 38 -2.36 -26.61 -7.81
N LEU A 39 -3.29 -26.06 -8.57
CA LEU A 39 -3.98 -24.81 -8.24
C LEU A 39 -5.38 -25.05 -7.66
N ALA A 40 -5.69 -26.29 -7.26
CA ALA A 40 -6.91 -26.57 -6.51
C ALA A 40 -6.89 -25.83 -5.16
N PRO A 41 -8.04 -25.35 -4.68
CA PRO A 41 -8.15 -24.84 -3.32
C PRO A 41 -7.65 -25.88 -2.31
N LEU A 42 -6.98 -25.41 -1.27
CA LEU A 42 -6.45 -26.28 -0.22
C LEU A 42 -7.59 -26.94 0.58
N GLU A 43 -7.22 -27.93 1.39
CA GLU A 43 -8.13 -28.65 2.25
C GLU A 43 -8.92 -27.73 3.20
N ALA A 44 -10.10 -28.20 3.58
CA ALA A 44 -10.98 -27.50 4.50
C ALA A 44 -10.41 -27.52 5.93
N GLU A 45 -10.58 -26.41 6.64
CA GLU A 45 -10.44 -26.29 8.08
C GLU A 45 -11.71 -25.66 8.68
N THR A 46 -11.97 -25.90 9.96
CA THR A 46 -13.12 -25.28 10.64
C THR A 46 -12.64 -24.17 11.55
N VAL A 47 -13.20 -22.97 11.37
CA VAL A 47 -12.85 -21.77 12.13
C VAL A 47 -14.09 -21.16 12.77
N GLY A 48 -13.90 -20.35 13.82
CA GLY A 48 -14.97 -19.55 14.39
C GLY A 48 -15.45 -18.45 13.44
N LEU A 49 -16.69 -17.98 13.60
CA LEU A 49 -17.23 -16.91 12.73
C LEU A 49 -16.36 -15.63 12.73
N ALA A 50 -15.72 -15.30 13.85
CA ALA A 50 -14.82 -14.14 13.97
C ALA A 50 -13.57 -14.24 13.07
N GLU A 51 -13.13 -15.46 12.75
CA GLU A 51 -11.95 -15.75 11.92
C GLU A 51 -12.31 -16.06 10.46
N ALA A 52 -13.62 -16.09 10.16
CA ALA A 52 -14.15 -16.45 8.86
C ALA A 52 -14.18 -15.28 7.86
N LEU A 53 -14.01 -14.04 8.31
CA LEU A 53 -14.03 -12.87 7.44
C LEU A 53 -12.97 -12.97 6.34
N HIS A 54 -13.38 -12.74 5.09
CA HIS A 54 -12.58 -12.88 3.87
C HIS A 54 -12.07 -14.30 3.56
N ARG A 55 -12.54 -15.33 4.29
CA ARG A 55 -12.28 -16.73 3.98
C ARG A 55 -13.26 -17.24 2.93
N VAL A 56 -12.95 -18.39 2.35
CA VAL A 56 -13.78 -19.02 1.31
C VAL A 56 -14.43 -20.27 1.89
N VAL A 57 -15.74 -20.42 1.69
CA VAL A 57 -16.50 -21.59 2.11
C VAL A 57 -15.98 -22.84 1.40
N ALA A 58 -15.58 -23.87 2.15
CA ALA A 58 -15.00 -25.08 1.56
C ALA A 58 -16.06 -26.04 1.01
N GLN A 59 -17.22 -26.10 1.66
CA GLN A 59 -18.32 -27.00 1.33
C GLN A 59 -19.66 -26.32 1.59
N GLY A 60 -20.73 -26.75 0.92
CA GLY A 60 -22.05 -26.16 1.10
C GLY A 60 -22.52 -26.17 2.56
N ILE A 61 -23.16 -25.09 3.00
CA ILE A 61 -23.63 -24.91 4.37
C ILE A 61 -25.15 -24.80 4.34
N ALA A 62 -25.81 -25.63 5.15
CA ALA A 62 -27.24 -25.55 5.37
C ALA A 62 -27.56 -24.89 6.71
N ALA A 63 -28.74 -24.29 6.86
CA ALA A 63 -29.17 -23.70 8.11
C ALA A 63 -29.31 -24.77 9.22
N ALA A 64 -28.72 -24.50 10.40
CA ALA A 64 -28.80 -25.42 11.54
C ALA A 64 -30.08 -25.22 12.35
N ALA A 65 -30.66 -24.02 12.29
CA ALA A 65 -31.90 -23.65 12.94
C ALA A 65 -32.76 -22.78 12.02
N ASP A 66 -34.05 -22.75 12.32
CA ASP A 66 -35.00 -21.82 11.72
C ASP A 66 -34.74 -20.40 12.23
N ALA A 67 -34.88 -19.40 11.37
CA ALA A 67 -34.89 -18.00 11.74
C ALA A 67 -36.24 -17.36 11.32
N PRO A 68 -37.07 -16.89 12.26
CA PRO A 68 -36.99 -17.11 13.71
C PRO A 68 -37.17 -18.61 14.09
N PRO A 69 -36.72 -19.06 15.26
CA PRO A 69 -36.81 -20.47 15.67
C PRO A 69 -38.18 -20.91 16.22
N PHE A 70 -39.11 -19.95 16.37
CA PHE A 70 -40.47 -20.15 16.86
C PHE A 70 -41.36 -19.05 16.28
N ASP A 71 -42.67 -19.29 16.28
CA ASP A 71 -43.65 -18.26 15.95
C ASP A 71 -43.55 -17.12 16.96
N ARG A 72 -43.34 -15.90 16.47
CA ARG A 72 -43.15 -14.72 17.31
C ARG A 72 -44.10 -13.59 16.94
N SER A 73 -44.41 -12.74 17.91
CA SER A 73 -45.15 -11.51 17.63
C SER A 73 -44.30 -10.52 16.81
N SER A 74 -44.91 -9.87 15.82
CA SER A 74 -44.30 -8.78 15.05
C SER A 74 -44.57 -7.39 15.64
N VAL A 75 -45.40 -7.30 16.68
CA VAL A 75 -45.87 -6.05 17.32
C VAL A 75 -46.05 -6.24 18.82
N ASP A 76 -46.11 -5.14 19.57
CA ASP A 76 -46.54 -5.16 20.98
C ASP A 76 -48.07 -5.20 21.04
N GLY A 77 -48.63 -6.05 21.92
CA GLY A 77 -50.07 -6.10 22.13
C GLY A 77 -50.56 -7.40 22.77
N PHE A 78 -51.52 -8.07 22.13
CA PHE A 78 -52.23 -9.21 22.73
C PHE A 78 -52.36 -10.39 21.78
N ALA A 79 -51.83 -11.55 22.18
CA ALA A 79 -52.01 -12.82 21.49
C ALA A 79 -53.38 -13.42 21.83
N LEU A 80 -54.15 -13.74 20.80
CA LEU A 80 -55.54 -14.16 20.90
C LEU A 80 -55.93 -15.17 19.81
N ARG A 81 -57.17 -15.65 19.88
CA ARG A 81 -57.82 -16.43 18.82
C ARG A 81 -58.59 -15.49 17.90
N ALA A 82 -58.25 -15.43 16.62
CA ALA A 82 -58.88 -14.60 15.61
C ALA A 82 -60.41 -14.80 15.58
N ALA A 83 -60.87 -16.04 15.75
CA ALA A 83 -62.29 -16.39 15.83
C ALA A 83 -63.05 -15.64 16.94
N ASP A 84 -62.40 -15.35 18.08
CA ASP A 84 -63.03 -14.66 19.21
C ASP A 84 -63.17 -13.15 18.96
N THR A 85 -62.56 -12.63 17.89
CA THR A 85 -62.66 -11.24 17.46
C THR A 85 -63.76 -11.00 16.43
N ALA A 86 -64.45 -12.06 15.99
CA ALA A 86 -65.45 -11.97 14.92
C ALA A 86 -66.59 -10.99 15.29
N GLY A 87 -66.85 -10.05 14.38
CA GLY A 87 -67.86 -9.00 14.57
C GLY A 87 -67.44 -7.86 15.51
N ALA A 88 -66.18 -7.79 15.95
CA ALA A 88 -65.65 -6.63 16.66
C ALA A 88 -65.72 -5.38 15.78
N THR A 89 -66.36 -4.32 16.30
CA THR A 89 -66.46 -3.01 15.67
C THR A 89 -66.33 -1.92 16.73
N GLU A 90 -66.13 -0.67 16.32
CA GLU A 90 -66.13 0.49 17.23
C GLU A 90 -67.40 0.60 18.08
N ALA A 91 -68.56 0.32 17.47
CA ALA A 91 -69.86 0.39 18.15
C ALA A 91 -70.16 -0.86 19.01
N SER A 92 -69.44 -1.95 18.80
CA SER A 92 -69.64 -3.23 19.49
C SER A 92 -68.29 -3.94 19.67
N PRO A 93 -67.48 -3.49 20.65
CA PRO A 93 -66.17 -4.08 20.90
C PRO A 93 -66.33 -5.50 21.48
N ARG A 94 -65.39 -6.37 21.15
CA ARG A 94 -65.29 -7.70 21.77
C ARG A 94 -64.41 -7.62 23.00
N ARG A 95 -64.94 -8.07 24.13
CA ARG A 95 -64.23 -8.12 25.41
C ARG A 95 -63.54 -9.48 25.57
N LEU A 96 -62.22 -9.47 25.79
CA LEU A 96 -61.42 -10.68 26.02
C LEU A 96 -60.74 -10.59 27.39
N ARG A 97 -60.82 -11.65 28.19
CA ARG A 97 -60.19 -11.69 29.52
C ARG A 97 -58.68 -11.89 29.36
N LEU A 98 -57.88 -11.14 30.11
CA LEU A 98 -56.43 -11.33 30.11
C LEU A 98 -56.04 -12.53 30.97
N ASN A 99 -55.15 -13.35 30.42
CA ASN A 99 -54.45 -14.39 31.18
C ASN A 99 -53.49 -13.74 32.18
N GLY A 100 -53.20 -14.46 33.27
CA GLY A 100 -52.27 -14.01 34.31
C GLY A 100 -50.79 -14.11 33.92
N GLU A 101 -50.46 -13.84 32.66
CA GLU A 101 -49.13 -13.96 32.07
C GLU A 101 -48.85 -12.79 31.12
N VAL A 102 -47.60 -12.32 31.11
CA VAL A 102 -47.09 -11.30 30.18
C VAL A 102 -45.84 -11.87 29.51
N LEU A 103 -45.88 -11.96 28.18
CA LEU A 103 -44.85 -12.60 27.36
C LEU A 103 -43.86 -11.55 26.83
N ALA A 104 -42.73 -11.41 27.52
CA ALA A 104 -41.58 -10.64 27.05
C ALA A 104 -40.62 -11.51 26.21
N CYS A 105 -39.68 -10.88 25.50
CA CYS A 105 -38.60 -11.59 24.80
C CYS A 105 -37.81 -12.50 25.75
N GLY A 106 -37.64 -13.77 25.36
CA GLY A 106 -36.93 -14.77 26.16
C GLY A 106 -37.81 -15.52 27.18
N THR A 107 -39.09 -15.17 27.31
CA THR A 107 -40.04 -15.90 28.18
C THR A 107 -40.81 -16.95 27.38
N ALA A 108 -40.76 -18.20 27.83
CA ALA A 108 -41.58 -19.28 27.26
C ALA A 108 -43.01 -19.22 27.83
N PRO A 109 -44.06 -19.34 26.99
CA PRO A 109 -45.44 -19.26 27.48
C PRO A 109 -45.83 -20.46 28.33
N ALA A 110 -46.47 -20.22 29.47
CA ALA A 110 -46.97 -21.24 30.38
C ALA A 110 -48.50 -21.43 30.29
N ILE A 111 -49.24 -20.41 29.85
CA ILE A 111 -50.70 -20.41 29.82
C ILE A 111 -51.22 -20.51 28.38
N GLU A 112 -52.11 -21.47 28.12
CA GLU A 112 -52.81 -21.60 26.84
C GLU A 112 -53.87 -20.49 26.67
N VAL A 113 -53.95 -19.92 25.47
CA VAL A 113 -55.01 -18.98 25.10
C VAL A 113 -56.28 -19.76 24.78
N LEU A 114 -57.22 -19.74 25.72
CA LEU A 114 -58.53 -20.36 25.62
C LEU A 114 -59.57 -19.43 24.94
N PRO A 115 -60.72 -19.96 24.49
CA PRO A 115 -61.82 -19.15 23.99
C PRO A 115 -62.18 -17.97 24.90
N GLY A 116 -62.22 -16.76 24.32
CA GLY A 116 -62.57 -15.53 25.03
C GLY A 116 -61.45 -14.97 25.92
N THR A 117 -60.22 -15.47 25.78
CA THR A 117 -59.04 -14.97 26.51
C THR A 117 -57.97 -14.41 25.58
N ALA A 118 -57.07 -13.60 26.12
CA ALA A 118 -55.89 -13.08 25.43
C ALA A 118 -54.69 -13.00 26.39
N THR A 119 -53.47 -13.05 25.87
CA THR A 119 -52.23 -12.92 26.66
C THR A 119 -51.46 -11.70 26.18
N ALA A 120 -51.04 -10.83 27.11
CA ALA A 120 -50.20 -9.69 26.75
C ALA A 120 -48.84 -10.16 26.25
N ILE A 121 -48.38 -9.62 25.13
CA ILE A 121 -47.17 -10.07 24.43
C ILE A 121 -46.41 -8.88 23.84
N ALA A 122 -45.09 -8.88 24.01
CA ALA A 122 -44.20 -7.93 23.36
C ALA A 122 -43.76 -8.43 21.96
N THR A 123 -43.30 -7.50 21.13
CA THR A 123 -42.65 -7.78 19.86
C THR A 123 -41.48 -8.73 20.06
N GLY A 124 -41.46 -9.84 19.32
CA GLY A 124 -40.48 -10.91 19.48
C GLY A 124 -40.83 -11.96 20.54
N GLY A 125 -41.89 -11.76 21.33
CA GLY A 125 -42.41 -12.76 22.26
C GLY A 125 -42.92 -14.01 21.52
N VAL A 126 -42.78 -15.18 22.16
CA VAL A 126 -43.22 -16.48 21.62
C VAL A 126 -44.75 -16.54 21.60
N ILE A 127 -45.35 -16.95 20.49
CA ILE A 127 -46.81 -17.11 20.41
C ILE A 127 -47.26 -18.25 21.35
N PRO A 128 -48.17 -18.01 22.31
CA PRO A 128 -48.66 -19.03 23.22
C PRO A 128 -49.54 -20.05 22.50
N ARG A 129 -49.58 -21.28 23.03
CA ARG A 129 -50.49 -22.32 22.55
C ARG A 129 -51.94 -21.78 22.52
N GLY A 130 -52.65 -22.09 21.44
CA GLY A 130 -54.04 -21.68 21.24
C GLY A 130 -54.23 -20.32 20.57
N ALA A 131 -53.23 -19.43 20.58
CA ALA A 131 -53.29 -18.18 19.82
C ALA A 131 -52.97 -18.41 18.33
N ASP A 132 -53.68 -17.71 17.46
CA ASP A 132 -53.48 -17.72 16.00
C ASP A 132 -53.43 -16.30 15.40
N ALA A 133 -53.51 -15.24 16.20
CA ALA A 133 -53.32 -13.86 15.79
C ALA A 133 -52.81 -12.97 16.94
N VAL A 134 -52.17 -11.86 16.58
CA VAL A 134 -51.84 -10.77 17.51
C VAL A 134 -52.53 -9.49 17.06
N VAL A 135 -52.99 -8.68 18.01
CA VAL A 135 -53.48 -7.31 17.80
C VAL A 135 -52.58 -6.32 18.49
N MET A 136 -52.38 -5.15 17.89
CA MET A 136 -51.52 -4.10 18.46
C MET A 136 -52.18 -3.45 19.68
N ILE A 137 -51.39 -3.05 20.66
CA ILE A 137 -51.87 -2.41 21.90
C ILE A 137 -52.68 -1.13 21.61
N GLU A 138 -52.32 -0.39 20.57
CA GLU A 138 -52.98 0.85 20.12
C GLU A 138 -54.42 0.61 19.61
N HIS A 139 -54.78 -0.64 19.32
CA HIS A 139 -56.13 -1.02 18.88
C HIS A 139 -56.96 -1.66 20.00
N THR A 140 -56.50 -1.58 21.24
CA THR A 140 -57.14 -2.19 22.41
C THR A 140 -57.24 -1.20 23.57
N GLU A 141 -58.32 -1.29 24.34
CA GLU A 141 -58.48 -0.55 25.59
C GLU A 141 -58.47 -1.54 26.76
N LEU A 142 -57.70 -1.23 27.81
CA LEU A 142 -57.67 -2.03 29.04
C LEU A 142 -58.89 -1.71 29.92
N GLU A 143 -59.54 -2.75 30.45
CA GLU A 143 -60.67 -2.63 31.36
C GLU A 143 -60.35 -3.26 32.73
N GLU A 144 -60.63 -2.52 33.81
CA GLU A 144 -60.33 -2.94 35.19
C GLU A 144 -61.56 -3.46 35.98
N GLY A 145 -62.78 -3.29 35.45
CA GLY A 145 -64.02 -3.70 36.14
C GLY A 145 -64.38 -5.17 35.94
N GLY A 146 -64.14 -6.03 36.95
CA GLY A 146 -64.51 -7.45 36.94
C GLY A 146 -63.38 -8.44 36.59
N GLY A 147 -62.13 -7.99 36.68
CA GLY A 147 -60.92 -8.72 36.29
C GLY A 147 -60.29 -8.14 35.03
N ALA A 148 -58.96 -8.26 34.89
CA ALA A 148 -58.21 -7.67 33.78
C ALA A 148 -58.70 -8.20 32.42
N ALA A 149 -59.08 -7.28 31.52
CA ALA A 149 -59.58 -7.59 30.19
C ALA A 149 -59.18 -6.51 29.18
N ILE A 150 -59.31 -6.82 27.89
CA ILE A 150 -59.20 -5.86 26.80
C ILE A 150 -60.52 -5.74 26.05
N ALA A 151 -60.84 -4.52 25.61
CA ALA A 151 -61.86 -4.24 24.62
C ALA A 151 -61.21 -4.09 23.24
N LEU A 152 -61.57 -4.97 22.31
CA LEU A 152 -61.07 -4.99 20.94
C LEU A 152 -62.14 -4.44 19.99
N ARG A 153 -61.81 -3.35 19.30
CA ARG A 153 -62.73 -2.62 18.41
C ARG A 153 -62.63 -3.05 16.94
N ARG A 154 -61.68 -3.92 16.59
CA ARG A 154 -61.44 -4.41 15.23
C ARG A 154 -61.13 -5.90 15.22
N ALA A 155 -61.78 -6.65 14.34
CA ALA A 155 -61.49 -8.08 14.15
C ALA A 155 -60.07 -8.32 13.62
N ALA A 156 -59.43 -9.38 14.09
CA ALA A 156 -58.13 -9.87 13.63
C ALA A 156 -58.30 -11.03 12.65
N ALA A 157 -57.40 -11.13 11.68
CA ALA A 157 -57.33 -12.27 10.77
C ALA A 157 -56.36 -13.36 11.31
N PRO A 158 -56.58 -14.65 11.01
CA PRO A 158 -55.60 -15.70 11.32
C PRO A 158 -54.22 -15.38 10.72
N GLY A 159 -53.16 -15.58 11.49
CA GLY A 159 -51.77 -15.28 11.16
C GLY A 159 -51.39 -13.79 11.26
N GLN A 160 -52.34 -12.90 11.60
CA GLN A 160 -52.07 -11.48 11.66
C GLN A 160 -50.99 -11.15 12.70
N PHE A 161 -49.97 -10.42 12.26
CA PHE A 161 -48.81 -10.01 13.05
C PHE A 161 -48.04 -11.15 13.72
N ILE A 162 -48.13 -12.37 13.17
CA ILE A 162 -47.26 -13.49 13.56
C ILE A 162 -46.15 -13.64 12.52
N GLY A 163 -44.90 -13.57 12.98
CA GLY A 163 -43.73 -14.01 12.23
C GLY A 163 -43.51 -15.50 12.48
N PHE A 164 -43.87 -16.34 11.51
CA PHE A 164 -43.78 -17.80 11.65
C PHE A 164 -42.33 -18.28 11.73
N ALA A 165 -42.11 -19.38 12.44
CA ALA A 165 -40.82 -20.04 12.49
C ALA A 165 -40.28 -20.34 11.07
N GLY A 166 -39.02 -20.00 10.83
CA GLY A 166 -38.34 -20.25 9.57
C GLY A 166 -38.81 -19.41 8.38
N SER A 167 -39.57 -18.33 8.61
CA SER A 167 -40.04 -17.46 7.53
C SER A 167 -38.94 -16.66 6.82
N ASP A 168 -37.79 -16.48 7.47
CA ASP A 168 -36.58 -15.86 6.89
C ASP A 168 -35.59 -16.94 6.42
N ILE A 169 -35.25 -17.87 7.31
CA ILE A 169 -34.35 -19.00 7.00
C ILE A 169 -34.99 -20.28 7.53
N ALA A 170 -35.21 -21.27 6.66
CA ALA A 170 -35.71 -22.57 7.08
C ALA A 170 -34.57 -23.53 7.43
N ARG A 171 -34.73 -24.33 8.50
CA ARG A 171 -33.75 -25.36 8.87
C ARG A 171 -33.51 -26.31 7.70
N GLY A 172 -32.23 -26.58 7.40
CA GLY A 172 -31.82 -27.44 6.28
C GLY A 172 -31.79 -26.74 4.92
N GLU A 173 -32.26 -25.50 4.82
CA GLU A 173 -32.11 -24.67 3.61
C GLU A 173 -30.64 -24.41 3.32
N ALA A 174 -30.25 -24.42 2.04
CA ALA A 174 -28.88 -24.14 1.64
C ALA A 174 -28.58 -22.63 1.72
N LEU A 175 -27.69 -22.25 2.64
CA LEU A 175 -27.28 -20.86 2.86
C LEU A 175 -26.15 -20.43 1.93
N LEU A 176 -25.06 -21.20 1.94
CA LEU A 176 -23.83 -20.88 1.21
C LEU A 176 -23.37 -22.09 0.39
N ARG A 177 -22.74 -21.81 -0.74
CA ARG A 177 -22.13 -22.82 -1.61
C ARG A 177 -20.61 -22.79 -1.45
N ALA A 178 -19.96 -23.90 -1.79
CA ALA A 178 -18.50 -23.93 -1.85
C ALA A 178 -17.99 -22.85 -2.82
N GLY A 179 -16.90 -22.17 -2.46
CA GLY A 179 -16.33 -21.07 -3.24
C GLY A 179 -16.89 -19.69 -2.89
N THR A 180 -17.94 -19.57 -2.07
CA THR A 180 -18.43 -18.26 -1.62
C THR A 180 -17.41 -17.60 -0.69
N THR A 181 -17.05 -16.34 -0.97
CA THR A 181 -16.22 -15.52 -0.09
C THR A 181 -17.08 -14.94 1.03
N ILE A 182 -16.65 -15.11 2.28
CA ILE A 182 -17.40 -14.69 3.46
C ILE A 182 -17.14 -13.20 3.74
N THR A 183 -18.21 -12.42 3.79
CA THR A 183 -18.21 -11.01 4.24
C THR A 183 -19.01 -10.87 5.54
N SER A 184 -19.21 -9.63 6.01
CA SER A 184 -20.09 -9.36 7.16
C SER A 184 -21.52 -9.86 6.94
N ARG A 185 -22.00 -9.89 5.69
CA ARG A 185 -23.35 -10.37 5.33
C ARG A 185 -23.49 -11.86 5.61
N GLU A 186 -22.56 -12.65 5.10
CA GLU A 186 -22.55 -14.10 5.28
C GLU A 186 -22.33 -14.48 6.75
N ILE A 187 -21.50 -13.74 7.48
CA ILE A 187 -21.31 -13.95 8.93
C ILE A 187 -22.62 -13.74 9.69
N GLY A 188 -23.34 -12.65 9.40
CA GLY A 188 -24.63 -12.36 10.04
C GLY A 188 -25.68 -13.45 9.75
N MET A 189 -25.76 -13.89 8.49
CA MET A 189 -26.66 -14.99 8.08
C MET A 189 -26.31 -16.31 8.78
N LEU A 190 -25.03 -16.69 8.83
CA LEU A 190 -24.58 -17.91 9.50
C LEU A 190 -24.90 -17.88 11.00
N ALA A 191 -24.66 -16.74 11.66
CA ALA A 191 -24.97 -16.55 13.07
C ALA A 191 -26.49 -16.68 13.33
N ALA A 192 -27.32 -16.03 12.53
CA ALA A 192 -28.78 -16.10 12.63
C ALA A 192 -29.30 -17.53 12.41
N ALA A 193 -28.66 -18.30 11.53
CA ALA A 193 -28.99 -19.70 11.25
C ALA A 193 -28.38 -20.69 12.27
N GLY A 194 -27.76 -20.22 13.34
CA GLY A 194 -27.29 -21.03 14.47
C GLY A 194 -25.87 -21.62 14.33
N HIS A 195 -25.05 -21.11 13.41
CA HIS A 195 -23.66 -21.56 13.25
C HIS A 195 -22.71 -20.75 14.13
N ALA A 196 -21.87 -21.44 14.91
CA ALA A 196 -20.74 -20.83 15.64
C ALA A 196 -19.40 -20.93 14.89
N THR A 197 -19.30 -21.93 14.01
CA THR A 197 -18.11 -22.25 13.24
C THR A 197 -18.48 -22.57 11.80
N VAL A 198 -17.53 -22.40 10.88
CA VAL A 198 -17.74 -22.61 9.45
C VAL A 198 -16.56 -23.37 8.82
N PRO A 199 -16.80 -24.37 7.96
CA PRO A 199 -15.76 -25.01 7.17
C PRO A 199 -15.31 -24.07 6.04
N VAL A 200 -14.06 -23.65 6.09
CA VAL A 200 -13.42 -22.75 5.13
C VAL A 200 -12.19 -23.39 4.50
N VAL A 201 -11.83 -22.98 3.29
CA VAL A 201 -10.56 -23.34 2.67
C VAL A 201 -9.44 -22.81 3.54
N ARG A 202 -8.47 -23.66 3.92
CA ARG A 202 -7.37 -23.20 4.78
C ARG A 202 -6.51 -22.17 4.07
N ARG A 203 -5.86 -21.29 4.83
CA ARG A 203 -4.93 -20.32 4.23
C ARG A 203 -3.67 -21.04 3.71
N PRO A 204 -3.19 -20.72 2.50
CA PRO A 204 -1.89 -21.18 2.03
C PRO A 204 -0.78 -20.54 2.87
N ARG A 205 0.10 -21.37 3.41
CA ARG A 205 1.26 -20.95 4.18
C ARG A 205 2.39 -20.61 3.20
N VAL A 206 2.90 -19.38 3.27
CA VAL A 206 3.91 -18.87 2.34
C VAL A 206 5.19 -18.58 3.09
N ALA A 207 6.21 -19.41 2.89
CA ALA A 207 7.54 -19.18 3.46
C ALA A 207 8.27 -18.07 2.70
N ILE A 208 8.83 -17.11 3.43
CA ILE A 208 9.56 -15.96 2.87
C ILE A 208 10.99 -15.99 3.41
N LEU A 209 11.96 -16.12 2.51
CA LEU A 209 13.38 -16.10 2.81
C LEU A 209 14.03 -14.93 2.09
N SER A 210 14.88 -14.18 2.77
CA SER A 210 15.72 -13.17 2.14
C SER A 210 17.16 -13.66 2.08
N THR A 211 17.88 -13.38 0.99
CA THR A 211 19.29 -13.75 0.83
C THR A 211 20.12 -12.56 0.37
N GLY A 212 21.26 -12.37 1.03
CA GLY A 212 22.22 -11.33 0.71
C GLY A 212 23.11 -11.00 1.92
N ASP A 213 24.42 -10.91 1.70
CA ASP A 213 25.40 -10.56 2.74
C ASP A 213 25.27 -9.10 3.21
N GLU A 214 24.63 -8.25 2.41
CA GLU A 214 24.32 -6.87 2.72
C GLU A 214 23.10 -6.71 3.63
N LEU A 215 22.25 -7.72 3.75
CA LEU A 215 20.95 -7.58 4.40
C LEU A 215 21.06 -7.63 5.93
N VAL A 216 20.40 -6.69 6.61
CA VAL A 216 20.21 -6.69 8.06
C VAL A 216 18.73 -6.52 8.43
N PRO A 217 18.31 -6.94 9.64
CA PRO A 217 16.94 -6.70 10.09
C PRO A 217 16.59 -5.20 10.13
N PRO A 218 15.37 -4.79 9.77
CA PRO A 218 14.87 -3.44 10.02
C PRO A 218 15.05 -3.02 11.49
N GLY A 219 15.43 -1.76 11.71
CA GLY A 219 15.73 -1.22 13.04
C GLY A 219 17.18 -1.39 13.51
N THR A 220 18.04 -2.08 12.75
CA THR A 220 19.48 -2.15 13.03
C THR A 220 20.11 -0.76 12.98
N THR A 221 20.64 -0.29 14.11
CA THR A 221 21.32 1.01 14.22
C THR A 221 22.56 0.92 15.13
N PRO A 222 23.72 1.50 14.75
CA PRO A 222 24.01 2.12 13.44
C PRO A 222 24.10 1.06 12.33
N LEU A 223 23.79 1.45 11.08
CA LEU A 223 23.96 0.57 9.92
C LEU A 223 25.45 0.44 9.56
N PRO A 224 26.01 -0.78 9.52
CA PRO A 224 27.38 -0.99 9.04
C PRO A 224 27.54 -0.51 7.59
N PRO A 225 28.70 0.02 7.19
CA PRO A 225 28.99 0.30 5.78
C PRO A 225 28.81 -0.94 4.91
N GLY A 226 28.01 -0.82 3.86
CA GLY A 226 27.67 -1.93 2.97
C GLY A 226 26.44 -2.75 3.41
N ALA A 227 25.84 -2.46 4.56
CA ALA A 227 24.60 -3.08 4.99
C ALA A 227 23.37 -2.25 4.61
N ILE A 228 22.26 -2.92 4.32
CA ILE A 228 20.94 -2.33 4.07
C ILE A 228 19.84 -3.13 4.80
N PRO A 229 18.78 -2.47 5.30
CA PRO A 229 17.65 -3.18 5.88
C PRO A 229 16.90 -4.04 4.85
N ASP A 230 16.45 -5.23 5.25
CA ASP A 230 15.56 -6.06 4.43
C ASP A 230 14.13 -5.50 4.40
N SER A 231 13.81 -4.78 3.32
CA SER A 231 12.46 -4.28 3.05
C SER A 231 11.55 -5.29 2.36
N ASN A 232 12.13 -6.26 1.64
CA ASN A 232 11.35 -7.12 0.75
C ASN A 232 10.54 -8.13 1.56
N ALA A 233 11.14 -8.77 2.58
CA ALA A 233 10.41 -9.70 3.42
C ALA A 233 9.18 -9.05 4.06
N ALA A 234 9.31 -7.80 4.53
CA ALA A 234 8.21 -7.04 5.13
C ALA A 234 7.06 -6.79 4.14
N ILE A 235 7.38 -6.32 2.92
CA ILE A 235 6.37 -6.04 1.90
C ILE A 235 5.70 -7.33 1.42
N LEU A 236 6.48 -8.40 1.21
CA LEU A 236 5.95 -9.69 0.76
C LEU A 236 5.05 -10.33 1.82
N ALA A 237 5.41 -10.25 3.10
CA ALA A 237 4.58 -10.78 4.19
C ALA A 237 3.21 -10.09 4.26
N ALA A 238 3.18 -8.76 4.12
CA ALA A 238 1.93 -8.01 4.05
C ALA A 238 1.10 -8.41 2.81
N ALA A 239 1.72 -8.47 1.63
CA ALA A 239 1.05 -8.83 0.39
C ALA A 239 0.50 -10.27 0.39
N VAL A 240 1.16 -11.22 1.06
CA VAL A 240 0.63 -12.57 1.29
C VAL A 240 -0.69 -12.50 2.07
N ALA A 241 -0.70 -11.77 3.19
CA ALA A 241 -1.88 -11.65 4.05
C ALA A 241 -3.05 -10.96 3.32
N GLU A 242 -2.79 -9.88 2.59
CA GLU A 242 -3.78 -9.15 1.77
C GLU A 242 -4.44 -10.04 0.70
N HIS A 243 -3.76 -11.11 0.29
CA HIS A 243 -4.22 -12.01 -0.77
C HIS A 243 -4.71 -13.37 -0.27
N GLY A 244 -4.94 -13.50 1.04
CA GLY A 244 -5.59 -14.66 1.67
C GLY A 244 -4.64 -15.77 2.13
N GLY A 245 -3.33 -15.52 2.07
CA GLY A 245 -2.32 -16.44 2.61
C GLY A 245 -1.92 -16.15 4.05
N GLU A 246 -1.13 -17.05 4.62
CA GLU A 246 -0.47 -16.90 5.91
C GLU A 246 1.04 -16.73 5.69
N PRO A 247 1.62 -15.54 5.98
CA PRO A 247 3.04 -15.31 5.80
C PRO A 247 3.85 -16.03 6.88
N LEU A 248 4.93 -16.71 6.47
CA LEU A 248 5.91 -17.34 7.33
C LEU A 248 7.30 -16.75 7.05
N PRO A 249 7.67 -15.61 7.65
CA PRO A 249 9.01 -15.04 7.50
C PRO A 249 10.04 -15.95 8.17
N LEU A 250 10.99 -16.49 7.41
CA LEU A 250 12.06 -17.36 7.92
C LEU A 250 13.37 -16.61 8.17
N GLY A 251 13.43 -15.33 7.79
CA GLY A 251 14.55 -14.42 8.07
C GLY A 251 15.55 -14.26 6.93
N ILE A 252 16.70 -13.69 7.28
CA ILE A 252 17.79 -13.34 6.37
C ILE A 252 18.85 -14.42 6.42
N PHE A 253 19.20 -14.94 5.25
CA PHE A 253 20.27 -15.91 5.06
C PHE A 253 21.42 -15.23 4.33
N ARG A 254 22.65 -15.53 4.76
CA ARG A 254 23.86 -15.14 4.02
C ARG A 254 23.97 -15.95 2.74
N ASP A 255 24.81 -15.50 1.80
CA ASP A 255 25.04 -16.17 0.52
C ASP A 255 25.91 -17.45 0.67
N ASP A 256 25.51 -18.34 1.59
CA ASP A 256 26.04 -19.67 1.82
C ASP A 256 25.09 -20.72 1.22
N GLU A 257 25.54 -21.40 0.17
CA GLU A 257 24.76 -22.36 -0.59
C GLU A 257 24.23 -23.52 0.27
N ALA A 258 25.01 -24.03 1.23
CA ALA A 258 24.61 -25.17 2.04
C ALA A 258 23.56 -24.76 3.08
N VAL A 259 23.74 -23.61 3.72
CA VAL A 259 22.78 -23.08 4.70
C VAL A 259 21.45 -22.73 4.02
N LEU A 260 21.52 -22.09 2.85
CA LEU A 260 20.34 -21.71 2.08
C LEU A 260 19.59 -22.93 1.56
N GLU A 261 20.29 -23.95 1.05
CA GLU A 261 19.65 -25.21 0.60
C GLU A 261 18.86 -25.86 1.75
N GLN A 262 19.46 -25.96 2.94
CA GLN A 262 18.79 -26.52 4.11
C GLN A 262 17.58 -25.70 4.55
N ALA A 263 17.67 -24.37 4.49
CA ALA A 263 16.56 -23.48 4.81
C ALA A 263 15.38 -23.67 3.84
N VAL A 264 15.66 -23.78 2.54
CA VAL A 264 14.64 -24.01 1.51
C VAL A 264 14.00 -25.39 1.67
N ARG A 265 14.77 -26.44 1.98
CA ARG A 265 14.20 -27.78 2.26
C ARG A 265 13.23 -27.75 3.44
N ARG A 266 13.62 -27.12 4.56
CA ARG A 266 12.72 -26.94 5.72
C ARG A 266 11.47 -26.12 5.36
N ALA A 267 11.64 -25.06 4.56
CA ALA A 267 10.52 -24.25 4.10
C ALA A 267 9.50 -25.09 3.28
N LEU A 268 9.99 -25.95 2.36
CA LEU A 268 9.16 -26.83 1.56
C LEU A 268 8.42 -27.90 2.38
N GLU A 269 8.93 -28.28 3.56
CA GLU A 269 8.24 -29.20 4.47
C GLU A 269 7.05 -28.52 5.17
N THR A 270 7.21 -27.25 5.57
CA THR A 270 6.23 -26.54 6.41
C THR A 270 5.28 -25.60 5.66
N ALA A 271 5.58 -25.25 4.41
CA ALA A 271 4.82 -24.29 3.62
C ALA A 271 4.24 -24.91 2.34
N ASP A 272 3.24 -24.24 1.78
CA ASP A 272 2.63 -24.59 0.48
C ASP A 272 3.37 -23.90 -0.66
N LEU A 273 3.94 -22.73 -0.39
CA LEU A 273 4.66 -21.91 -1.34
C LEU A 273 5.91 -21.34 -0.69
N VAL A 274 7.03 -21.35 -1.41
CA VAL A 274 8.30 -20.75 -0.96
C VAL A 274 8.65 -19.56 -1.85
N VAL A 275 8.85 -18.39 -1.25
CA VAL A 275 9.34 -17.18 -1.91
C VAL A 275 10.72 -16.84 -1.35
N MET A 276 11.67 -16.67 -2.25
CA MET A 276 12.99 -16.16 -1.93
C MET A 276 13.11 -14.75 -2.50
N SER A 277 13.64 -13.80 -1.73
CA SER A 277 13.95 -12.45 -2.18
C SER A 277 15.45 -12.21 -2.17
N GLY A 278 16.01 -11.86 -3.32
CA GLY A 278 17.47 -11.77 -3.50
C GLY A 278 18.05 -13.04 -4.15
N GLY A 279 19.37 -13.04 -4.40
CA GLY A 279 20.07 -14.23 -4.89
C GLY A 279 19.88 -14.59 -6.37
N THR A 280 19.37 -13.65 -7.19
CA THR A 280 19.11 -13.83 -8.64
C THR A 280 20.11 -13.09 -9.54
N SER A 281 21.23 -12.62 -8.97
CA SER A 281 22.20 -11.79 -9.70
C SER A 281 23.05 -12.60 -10.68
N LYS A 282 23.35 -11.98 -11.83
CA LYS A 282 24.21 -12.51 -12.91
C LYS A 282 25.71 -12.54 -12.53
N GLY A 283 26.06 -12.97 -11.33
CA GLY A 283 27.45 -13.18 -10.90
C GLY A 283 27.81 -14.67 -10.90
N ALA A 284 29.04 -15.03 -10.51
CA ALA A 284 29.51 -16.42 -10.39
C ALA A 284 28.82 -17.26 -9.30
N GLY A 285 27.64 -16.85 -8.85
CA GLY A 285 26.95 -17.32 -7.67
C GLY A 285 25.44 -17.29 -7.84
N ASP A 286 24.90 -17.71 -8.98
CA ASP A 286 23.48 -18.09 -9.05
C ASP A 286 23.25 -19.40 -8.28
N VAL A 287 23.38 -19.27 -6.96
CA VAL A 287 23.25 -20.29 -5.94
C VAL A 287 21.82 -20.83 -5.95
N SER A 288 20.84 -19.97 -6.22
CA SER A 288 19.41 -20.29 -6.21
C SER A 288 19.05 -21.34 -7.27
N HIS A 289 19.49 -21.19 -8.55
CA HIS A 289 19.17 -22.22 -9.56
C HIS A 289 19.83 -23.56 -9.24
N ARG A 290 21.06 -23.55 -8.71
CA ARG A 290 21.79 -24.78 -8.36
C ARG A 290 21.11 -25.52 -7.21
N ILE A 291 20.68 -24.78 -6.20
CA ILE A 291 19.88 -25.32 -5.10
C ILE A 291 18.62 -25.95 -5.67
N ILE A 292 17.84 -25.22 -6.46
CA ILE A 292 16.58 -25.72 -7.05
C ILE A 292 16.80 -27.01 -7.84
N GLY A 293 17.87 -27.10 -8.63
CA GLY A 293 18.23 -28.30 -9.39
C GLY A 293 18.46 -29.56 -8.53
N ARG A 294 18.74 -29.40 -7.23
CA ARG A 294 18.94 -30.50 -6.26
C ARG A 294 17.73 -30.79 -5.39
N LEU A 295 16.67 -29.97 -5.45
CA LEU A 295 15.47 -30.15 -4.61
C LEU A 295 14.49 -31.18 -5.16
N GLY A 296 14.55 -31.47 -6.47
CA GLY A 296 13.73 -32.47 -7.15
C GLY A 296 13.00 -31.93 -8.38
N PRO A 297 12.40 -32.81 -9.22
CA PRO A 297 11.65 -32.39 -10.40
C PRO A 297 10.33 -31.69 -10.03
N PRO A 298 9.76 -30.83 -10.92
CA PRO A 298 10.28 -30.46 -12.25
C PRO A 298 11.46 -29.46 -12.21
N GLY A 299 11.74 -28.85 -11.06
CA GLY A 299 12.84 -27.90 -10.90
C GLY A 299 12.54 -26.54 -11.52
N VAL A 300 13.51 -25.95 -12.20
CA VAL A 300 13.40 -24.62 -12.82
C VAL A 300 12.50 -24.67 -14.06
N LEU A 301 11.47 -23.83 -14.10
CA LEU A 301 10.47 -23.74 -15.18
C LEU A 301 10.67 -22.49 -16.04
N ALA A 302 11.11 -21.41 -15.41
CA ALA A 302 11.55 -20.18 -16.06
C ALA A 302 12.72 -19.59 -15.26
N HIS A 303 13.76 -19.12 -15.93
CA HIS A 303 14.87 -18.45 -15.29
C HIS A 303 15.37 -17.32 -16.20
N GLY A 304 14.82 -16.13 -15.93
CA GLY A 304 14.89 -15.02 -16.87
C GLY A 304 13.57 -14.81 -17.60
N VAL A 305 12.87 -13.72 -17.28
CA VAL A 305 11.63 -13.33 -17.98
C VAL A 305 11.83 -12.01 -18.70
N ALA A 306 11.28 -11.86 -19.90
CA ALA A 306 11.39 -10.69 -20.76
C ALA A 306 10.51 -9.51 -20.28
N LEU A 307 10.66 -9.15 -19.00
CA LEU A 307 9.94 -8.07 -18.34
C LEU A 307 10.91 -7.09 -17.65
N LYS A 308 10.47 -5.84 -17.51
CA LYS A 308 11.17 -4.76 -16.81
C LYS A 308 10.14 -4.01 -15.96
N PRO A 309 10.34 -3.83 -14.64
CA PRO A 309 11.38 -4.41 -13.81
C PRO A 309 11.16 -5.92 -13.58
N GLY A 310 12.24 -6.69 -13.36
CA GLY A 310 12.15 -8.07 -12.87
C GLY A 310 12.69 -9.19 -13.76
N LYS A 311 13.54 -8.85 -14.75
CA LYS A 311 14.23 -9.83 -15.60
C LYS A 311 14.76 -11.09 -14.88
N PRO A 312 15.46 -11.01 -13.73
CA PRO A 312 16.11 -12.18 -13.15
C PRO A 312 15.17 -13.09 -12.33
N LEU A 313 13.85 -12.98 -12.53
CA LEU A 313 12.86 -13.88 -11.91
C LEU A 313 13.16 -15.35 -12.23
N CYS A 314 13.14 -16.21 -11.21
CA CYS A 314 13.15 -17.66 -11.36
C CYS A 314 11.83 -18.24 -10.83
N LEU A 315 11.12 -18.96 -11.72
CA LEU A 315 9.93 -19.72 -11.38
C LEU A 315 10.31 -21.20 -11.39
N ALA A 316 10.02 -21.89 -10.30
CA ALA A 316 10.32 -23.31 -10.13
C ALA A 316 9.19 -24.03 -9.39
N ALA A 317 9.21 -25.36 -9.48
CA ALA A 317 8.39 -26.20 -8.65
C ALA A 317 9.17 -27.43 -8.15
N VAL A 318 8.85 -27.86 -6.93
CA VAL A 318 9.38 -29.10 -6.35
C VAL A 318 8.18 -30.01 -6.06
N GLY A 319 8.07 -31.10 -6.82
CA GLY A 319 6.80 -31.82 -6.94
C GLY A 319 5.73 -30.90 -7.55
N ARG A 320 4.69 -30.60 -6.78
CA ARG A 320 3.64 -29.62 -7.15
C ARG A 320 3.71 -28.31 -6.36
N LYS A 321 4.70 -28.16 -5.46
CA LYS A 321 4.84 -26.97 -4.62
C LYS A 321 5.58 -25.86 -5.37
N PRO A 322 5.03 -24.66 -5.47
CA PRO A 322 5.70 -23.50 -6.08
C PRO A 322 6.90 -23.03 -5.24
N LEU A 323 8.01 -22.76 -5.93
CA LEU A 323 9.19 -22.10 -5.40
C LEU A 323 9.56 -20.95 -6.34
N VAL A 324 9.57 -19.72 -5.83
CA VAL A 324 9.80 -18.53 -6.63
C VAL A 324 10.97 -17.73 -6.07
N VAL A 325 11.94 -17.41 -6.91
CA VAL A 325 13.07 -16.54 -6.55
C VAL A 325 12.87 -15.19 -7.23
N LEU A 326 12.58 -14.19 -6.42
CA LEU A 326 12.29 -12.83 -6.84
C LEU A 326 13.60 -12.03 -7.00
N PRO A 327 13.59 -11.00 -7.87
CA PRO A 327 14.67 -10.02 -7.94
C PRO A 327 14.95 -9.38 -6.57
N GLY A 328 16.22 -9.04 -6.27
CA GLY A 328 16.58 -8.39 -4.99
C GLY A 328 16.11 -6.94 -4.87
N PHE A 329 15.85 -6.25 -5.99
CA PHE A 329 15.38 -4.88 -5.96
C PHE A 329 13.89 -4.77 -5.58
N PRO A 330 13.51 -3.91 -4.62
CA PRO A 330 12.16 -3.93 -4.04
C PRO A 330 11.02 -3.82 -5.04
N THR A 331 11.05 -2.84 -5.94
CA THR A 331 9.96 -2.66 -6.93
C THR A 331 9.86 -3.84 -7.90
N SER A 332 10.99 -4.48 -8.19
CA SER A 332 11.05 -5.65 -9.06
C SER A 332 10.49 -6.88 -8.35
N ALA A 333 10.85 -7.06 -7.07
CA ALA A 333 10.36 -8.15 -6.23
C ALA A 333 8.83 -8.07 -6.10
N VAL A 334 8.30 -6.91 -5.73
CA VAL A 334 6.88 -6.73 -5.48
C VAL A 334 6.06 -6.84 -6.78
N PHE A 335 6.52 -6.23 -7.88
CA PHE A 335 5.86 -6.38 -9.17
C PHE A 335 5.78 -7.84 -9.61
N THR A 336 6.90 -8.57 -9.58
CA THR A 336 6.92 -9.98 -9.97
C THR A 336 6.16 -10.88 -8.99
N PHE A 337 6.10 -10.53 -7.71
CA PHE A 337 5.25 -11.21 -6.73
C PHE A 337 3.77 -11.06 -7.07
N HIS A 338 3.28 -9.85 -7.36
CA HIS A 338 1.89 -9.63 -7.74
C HIS A 338 1.53 -10.29 -9.08
N GLU A 339 2.45 -10.32 -10.04
CA GLU A 339 2.18 -10.91 -11.36
C GLU A 339 2.19 -12.45 -11.32
N PHE A 340 3.13 -13.08 -10.60
CA PHE A 340 3.34 -14.53 -10.68
C PHE A 340 2.96 -15.31 -9.41
N VAL A 341 3.04 -14.71 -8.23
CA VAL A 341 2.84 -15.41 -6.95
C VAL A 341 1.42 -15.20 -6.42
N VAL A 342 0.89 -13.97 -6.46
CA VAL A 342 -0.47 -13.67 -6.00
C VAL A 342 -1.56 -14.51 -6.66
N PRO A 343 -1.54 -14.76 -7.99
CA PRO A 343 -2.52 -15.65 -8.61
C PRO A 343 -2.50 -17.06 -8.03
N VAL A 344 -1.33 -17.56 -7.61
CA VAL A 344 -1.18 -18.88 -6.99
C VAL A 344 -1.73 -18.88 -5.57
N ILE A 345 -1.37 -17.88 -4.75
CA ILE A 345 -1.90 -17.73 -3.38
C ILE A 345 -3.43 -17.70 -3.39
N ARG A 346 -4.01 -16.87 -4.28
CA ARG A 346 -5.47 -16.73 -4.35
C ARG A 346 -6.15 -18.02 -4.77
N ALA A 347 -5.60 -18.72 -5.77
CA ALA A 347 -6.13 -20.01 -6.19
C ALA A 347 -6.11 -21.06 -5.06
N LEU A 348 -4.98 -21.19 -4.36
CA LEU A 348 -4.83 -22.10 -3.21
C LEU A 348 -5.76 -21.72 -2.05
N ALA A 349 -6.00 -20.43 -1.83
CA ALA A 349 -6.95 -19.93 -0.84
C ALA A 349 -8.43 -20.07 -1.27
N GLY A 350 -8.71 -20.58 -2.48
CA GLY A 350 -10.05 -20.66 -3.05
C GLY A 350 -10.65 -19.30 -3.45
N LEU A 351 -9.87 -18.22 -3.40
CA LEU A 351 -10.32 -16.88 -3.74
C LEU A 351 -10.43 -16.72 -5.26
N PRO A 352 -11.37 -15.90 -5.75
CA PRO A 352 -11.45 -15.58 -7.16
C PRO A 352 -10.15 -14.91 -7.64
N PRO A 353 -9.81 -14.96 -8.94
CA PRO A 353 -8.74 -14.14 -9.49
C PRO A 353 -8.87 -12.67 -9.05
N ARG A 354 -7.74 -11.99 -8.87
CA ARG A 354 -7.75 -10.58 -8.46
C ARG A 354 -8.51 -9.78 -9.52
N ALA A 355 -9.49 -8.98 -9.10
CA ALA A 355 -10.11 -8.02 -9.99
C ALA A 355 -9.06 -6.98 -10.36
N GLU A 356 -8.71 -6.89 -11.64
CA GLU A 356 -7.83 -5.83 -12.13
C GLU A 356 -8.66 -4.59 -12.42
N THR A 357 -8.50 -3.56 -11.60
CA THR A 357 -9.03 -2.23 -11.93
C THR A 357 -8.03 -1.52 -12.82
N THR A 358 -8.48 -1.11 -14.00
CA THR A 358 -7.71 -0.30 -14.93
C THR A 358 -8.35 1.08 -15.07
N LEU A 359 -7.54 2.13 -15.05
CA LEU A 359 -7.96 3.50 -15.34
C LEU A 359 -7.26 3.99 -16.61
N GLU A 360 -8.00 4.72 -17.44
CA GLU A 360 -7.43 5.43 -18.57
C GLU A 360 -6.84 6.76 -18.11
N ALA A 361 -5.62 7.07 -18.56
CA ALA A 361 -4.94 8.32 -18.25
C ALA A 361 -4.06 8.77 -19.42
N SER A 362 -3.77 10.06 -19.50
CA SER A 362 -2.82 10.64 -20.46
C SER A 362 -1.40 10.69 -19.88
N LEU A 363 -0.40 10.20 -20.61
CA LEU A 363 0.98 10.15 -20.14
C LEU A 363 1.60 11.55 -20.06
N ALA A 364 2.08 11.97 -18.89
CA ALA A 364 2.60 13.33 -18.66
C ALA A 364 3.89 13.63 -19.46
N ILE A 365 4.80 12.65 -19.53
CA ILE A 365 6.11 12.82 -20.14
C ILE A 365 6.49 11.62 -20.99
N ARG A 366 7.27 11.90 -22.04
CA ARG A 366 7.86 10.86 -22.87
C ARG A 366 8.67 9.91 -21.98
N THR A 367 8.34 8.62 -22.07
CA THR A 367 8.95 7.56 -21.28
C THR A 367 9.69 6.61 -22.23
N PRO A 368 11.02 6.74 -22.36
CA PRO A 368 11.79 5.85 -23.23
C PRO A 368 11.83 4.43 -22.65
N SER A 369 11.82 3.43 -23.53
CA SER A 369 11.92 2.00 -23.21
C SER A 369 12.91 1.31 -24.14
N GLU A 370 13.40 0.14 -23.74
CA GLU A 370 14.30 -0.69 -24.53
C GLU A 370 13.53 -1.79 -25.28
N LEU A 371 13.91 -2.06 -26.53
CA LEU A 371 13.34 -3.18 -27.29
C LEU A 371 13.66 -4.53 -26.66
N GLY A 372 12.74 -5.48 -26.86
CA GLY A 372 12.89 -6.89 -26.49
C GLY A 372 12.36 -7.26 -25.10
N ARG A 373 11.77 -6.32 -24.35
CA ARG A 373 11.17 -6.57 -23.03
C ARG A 373 9.93 -5.71 -22.82
N THR A 374 8.86 -6.29 -22.27
CA THR A 374 7.70 -5.51 -21.83
C THR A 374 8.09 -4.74 -20.58
N GLU A 375 7.96 -3.41 -20.61
CA GLU A 375 8.28 -2.55 -19.47
C GLU A 375 7.00 -2.11 -18.75
N TYR A 376 6.86 -2.47 -17.48
CA TYR A 376 5.81 -2.02 -16.58
C TYR A 376 6.31 -0.79 -15.82
N VAL A 377 5.82 0.37 -16.24
CA VAL A 377 6.20 1.66 -15.68
C VAL A 377 5.25 2.00 -14.55
N MET A 378 5.79 2.20 -13.35
CA MET A 378 5.03 2.72 -12.21
C MET A 378 4.61 4.15 -12.47
N VAL A 379 3.37 4.47 -12.11
CA VAL A 379 2.81 5.81 -12.26
C VAL A 379 2.11 6.29 -11.01
N SER A 380 2.20 7.60 -10.80
CA SER A 380 1.30 8.37 -9.95
C SER A 380 0.25 9.03 -10.84
N LEU A 381 -1.01 8.92 -10.47
CA LEU A 381 -2.13 9.59 -11.11
C LEU A 381 -2.38 10.96 -10.48
N SER A 382 -2.71 11.95 -11.31
CA SER A 382 -3.23 13.26 -10.92
C SER A 382 -4.36 13.65 -11.85
N GLU A 383 -5.17 14.63 -11.46
CA GLU A 383 -6.20 15.20 -12.34
C GLU A 383 -5.56 16.09 -13.42
N THR A 384 -6.20 16.17 -14.58
CA THR A 384 -5.84 17.11 -15.65
C THR A 384 -6.13 18.57 -15.27
N ALA A 385 -5.66 19.51 -16.10
CA ALA A 385 -5.86 20.96 -15.92
C ALA A 385 -7.35 21.35 -15.81
N ASP A 386 -8.19 20.74 -16.63
CA ASP A 386 -9.64 20.92 -16.72
C ASP A 386 -10.44 20.09 -15.71
N GLY A 387 -9.80 19.13 -15.03
CA GLY A 387 -10.46 18.21 -14.10
C GLY A 387 -11.32 17.13 -14.79
N GLU A 388 -11.29 17.02 -16.12
CA GLU A 388 -12.12 16.09 -16.89
C GLU A 388 -11.45 14.71 -17.10
N GLY A 389 -10.17 14.56 -16.74
CA GLY A 389 -9.42 13.33 -16.94
C GLY A 389 -8.25 13.13 -15.97
N LEU A 390 -7.48 12.07 -16.22
CA LEU A 390 -6.31 11.70 -15.43
C LEU A 390 -5.02 11.87 -16.23
N THR A 391 -3.99 12.30 -15.52
CA THR A 391 -2.61 12.36 -16.00
C THR A 391 -1.78 11.31 -15.27
N ALA A 392 -1.06 10.48 -16.02
CA ALA A 392 -0.16 9.46 -15.49
C ALA A 392 1.29 9.97 -15.47
N TRP A 393 1.88 10.03 -14.28
CA TRP A 393 3.24 10.49 -14.04
C TRP A 393 4.20 9.32 -13.78
N PRO A 394 5.13 9.01 -14.70
CA PRO A 394 6.15 7.98 -14.50
C PRO A 394 7.03 8.24 -13.28
N LEU A 395 7.16 7.25 -12.41
CA LEU A 395 8.03 7.32 -11.23
C LEU A 395 9.46 6.89 -11.59
N GLY A 396 10.28 7.86 -12.02
CA GLY A 396 11.63 7.63 -12.57
C GLY A 396 12.76 7.22 -11.59
N LYS A 397 12.45 6.67 -10.41
CA LYS A 397 13.47 6.34 -9.38
C LYS A 397 14.20 4.99 -9.60
N GLY A 398 13.97 4.32 -10.73
CA GLY A 398 14.58 3.03 -11.06
C GLY A 398 14.09 1.87 -10.18
N SER A 399 14.52 0.65 -10.49
CA SER A 399 13.98 -0.56 -9.86
C SER A 399 14.31 -0.73 -8.37
N GLY A 400 15.34 -0.05 -7.85
CA GLY A 400 15.75 -0.13 -6.45
C GLY A 400 14.92 0.74 -5.47
N SER A 401 13.95 1.52 -5.94
CA SER A 401 13.30 2.54 -5.11
C SER A 401 12.07 2.04 -4.35
N VAL A 402 12.21 1.79 -3.03
CA VAL A 402 11.07 1.49 -2.14
C VAL A 402 10.01 2.60 -2.16
N THR A 403 10.44 3.86 -2.14
CA THR A 403 9.52 5.01 -2.16
C THR A 403 8.69 5.10 -3.43
N ALA A 404 9.20 4.59 -4.56
CA ALA A 404 8.45 4.63 -5.82
C ALA A 404 7.26 3.67 -5.77
N PHE A 405 7.43 2.49 -5.17
CA PHE A 405 6.33 1.56 -4.99
C PHE A 405 5.25 2.13 -4.06
N SER A 406 5.65 2.68 -2.91
CA SER A 406 4.70 3.26 -1.95
C SER A 406 3.92 4.47 -2.49
N GLN A 407 4.46 5.18 -3.48
CA GLN A 407 3.85 6.36 -4.09
C GLN A 407 3.11 6.06 -5.40
N ALA A 408 3.18 4.83 -5.90
CA ALA A 408 2.54 4.45 -7.15
C ALA A 408 1.05 4.14 -6.92
N ASP A 409 0.18 4.64 -7.80
CA ASP A 409 -1.21 4.16 -7.85
C ASP A 409 -1.32 2.90 -8.72
N GLY A 410 -0.40 2.73 -9.68
CA GLY A 410 -0.53 1.71 -10.70
C GLY A 410 0.70 1.53 -11.58
N PHE A 411 0.55 0.64 -12.55
CA PHE A 411 1.50 0.40 -13.62
C PHE A 411 0.82 0.49 -14.98
N PHE A 412 1.53 0.98 -16.00
CA PHE A 412 1.14 0.75 -17.40
C PHE A 412 2.24 -0.03 -18.12
N ALA A 413 1.85 -0.78 -19.15
CA ALA A 413 2.78 -1.60 -19.94
C ALA A 413 3.22 -0.87 -21.22
N ILE A 414 4.52 -0.78 -21.44
CA ILE A 414 5.14 -0.47 -22.72
C ILE A 414 5.48 -1.82 -23.39
N PRO A 415 4.87 -2.16 -24.53
CA PRO A 415 5.10 -3.44 -25.21
C PRO A 415 6.57 -3.66 -25.59
N ALA A 416 7.01 -4.92 -25.65
CA ALA A 416 8.39 -5.29 -25.97
C ALA A 416 8.91 -4.79 -27.33
N LEU A 417 8.02 -4.48 -28.27
CA LEU A 417 8.36 -3.97 -29.59
C LEU A 417 8.33 -2.43 -29.67
N ALA A 418 8.01 -1.73 -28.59
CA ALA A 418 7.98 -0.28 -28.51
C ALA A 418 9.28 0.27 -27.89
N GLN A 419 9.78 1.38 -28.44
CA GLN A 419 10.97 2.09 -27.92
C GLN A 419 10.65 3.11 -26.82
N GLY A 420 9.40 3.10 -26.34
CA GLY A 420 8.89 4.03 -25.35
C GLY A 420 7.42 4.36 -25.57
N ALA A 421 6.92 5.28 -24.74
CA ALA A 421 5.62 5.90 -24.89
C ALA A 421 5.79 7.42 -24.94
N GLU A 422 5.07 8.08 -25.84
CA GLU A 422 5.16 9.53 -26.05
C GLU A 422 4.24 10.29 -25.08
N ALA A 423 4.60 11.53 -24.75
CA ALA A 423 3.77 12.39 -23.91
C ALA A 423 2.40 12.65 -24.58
N GLY A 424 1.33 12.70 -23.79
CA GLY A 424 -0.04 12.87 -24.25
C GLY A 424 -0.73 11.57 -24.71
N MET A 425 0.01 10.46 -24.82
CA MET A 425 -0.56 9.18 -25.25
C MET A 425 -1.51 8.62 -24.18
N PRO A 426 -2.70 8.09 -24.56
CA PRO A 426 -3.56 7.38 -23.62
C PRO A 426 -2.91 6.07 -23.19
N VAL A 427 -2.88 5.83 -21.88
CA VAL A 427 -2.34 4.62 -21.26
C VAL A 427 -3.39 3.99 -20.34
N GLN A 428 -3.39 2.66 -20.30
CA GLN A 428 -4.20 1.88 -19.37
C GLN A 428 -3.38 1.58 -18.12
N VAL A 429 -3.75 2.20 -17.00
CA VAL A 429 -3.06 2.09 -15.72
C VAL A 429 -3.75 1.02 -14.89
N ARG A 430 -3.07 -0.12 -14.70
CA ARG A 430 -3.48 -1.18 -13.77
C ARG A 430 -3.14 -0.75 -12.34
N LEU A 431 -4.15 -0.59 -11.50
CA LEU A 431 -3.97 -0.09 -10.13
C LEU A 431 -3.31 -1.13 -9.21
N ILE A 432 -2.53 -0.69 -8.23
CA ILE A 432 -1.93 -1.55 -7.17
C ILE A 432 -2.95 -1.83 -6.06
N GLY A 433 -3.97 -1.01 -5.94
CA GLY A 433 -5.14 -1.17 -5.06
C GLY A 433 -6.25 -0.24 -5.51
N GLU A 434 -6.83 0.51 -4.58
CA GLU A 434 -7.71 1.63 -4.93
C GLU A 434 -6.88 2.86 -5.31
N ALA A 435 -7.32 3.61 -6.34
CA ALA A 435 -6.68 4.85 -6.73
C ALA A 435 -6.87 5.90 -5.63
N ARG A 436 -5.78 6.53 -5.19
CA ARG A 436 -5.81 7.57 -4.15
C ARG A 436 -5.34 8.89 -4.74
N LEU A 437 -6.18 9.51 -5.57
CA LEU A 437 -5.86 10.79 -6.20
C LEU A 437 -5.58 11.86 -5.13
N PRO A 438 -4.49 12.64 -5.28
CA PRO A 438 -4.19 13.73 -4.37
C PRO A 438 -5.10 14.93 -4.61
N GLU A 439 -5.45 15.64 -3.54
CA GLU A 439 -6.11 16.93 -3.63
C GLU A 439 -5.11 18.06 -3.95
N LEU A 440 -3.83 17.84 -3.62
CA LEU A 440 -2.73 18.74 -3.92
C LEU A 440 -1.56 18.00 -4.58
N SER A 441 -1.29 18.30 -5.84
CA SER A 441 -0.18 17.74 -6.61
C SER A 441 1.01 18.70 -6.62
N ILE A 442 2.14 18.26 -6.05
CA ILE A 442 3.38 19.02 -5.94
C ILE A 442 4.47 18.34 -6.76
N ILE A 443 4.96 19.00 -7.81
CA ILE A 443 5.94 18.40 -8.73
C ILE A 443 7.13 19.33 -8.84
N GLY A 444 8.30 18.92 -8.36
CA GLY A 444 9.49 19.75 -8.43
C GLY A 444 10.64 19.32 -7.54
N SER A 445 11.28 20.29 -6.90
CA SER A 445 12.41 20.07 -6.00
C SER A 445 11.94 19.48 -4.67
N HIS A 446 12.82 18.75 -4.00
CA HIS A 446 12.55 18.23 -2.66
C HIS A 446 13.18 19.13 -1.60
N CYS A 447 12.48 19.31 -0.48
CA CYS A 447 13.00 19.98 0.71
C CYS A 447 12.29 19.42 1.95
N VAL A 448 13.03 19.17 3.02
CA VAL A 448 12.47 18.71 4.30
C VAL A 448 11.52 19.73 4.93
N GLY A 449 11.69 21.02 4.64
CA GLY A 449 10.74 22.05 5.11
C GLY A 449 9.38 21.97 4.43
N LEU A 450 9.28 21.32 3.26
CA LEU A 450 7.99 21.06 2.63
C LEU A 450 7.18 20.07 3.46
N ASP A 451 7.83 19.08 4.09
CA ASP A 451 7.16 18.07 4.90
C ASP A 451 6.44 18.71 6.09
N ASP A 452 7.00 19.76 6.72
CA ASP A 452 6.35 20.50 7.82
C ASP A 452 5.07 21.22 7.37
N VAL A 453 5.04 21.75 6.14
CA VAL A 453 3.84 22.37 5.55
C VAL A 453 2.79 21.30 5.27
N LEU A 454 3.23 20.17 4.72
CA LEU A 454 2.35 19.06 4.37
C LEU A 454 1.72 18.40 5.61
N GLU A 455 2.43 18.37 6.73
CA GLU A 455 1.89 17.86 8.00
C GLU A 455 0.66 18.68 8.45
N VAL A 456 0.72 20.02 8.34
CA VAL A 456 -0.44 20.89 8.66
C VAL A 456 -1.61 20.66 7.71
N LEU A 457 -1.35 20.37 6.44
CA LEU A 457 -2.40 19.99 5.50
C LEU A 457 -3.00 18.63 5.83
N ALA A 458 -2.18 17.66 6.23
CA ALA A 458 -2.64 16.34 6.65
C ALA A 458 -3.52 16.42 7.90
N GLU A 459 -3.20 17.29 8.87
CA GLU A 459 -4.03 17.59 10.05
C GLU A 459 -5.41 18.15 9.66
N GLN A 460 -5.52 18.81 8.50
CA GLN A 460 -6.79 19.30 7.92
C GLN A 460 -7.49 18.26 7.03
N GLY A 461 -6.93 17.05 6.90
CA GLY A 461 -7.45 15.99 6.05
C GLY A 461 -7.12 16.12 4.56
N ILE A 462 -6.29 17.10 4.18
CA ILE A 462 -5.92 17.36 2.78
C ILE A 462 -4.77 16.45 2.37
N ARG A 463 -4.98 15.64 1.33
CA ARG A 463 -3.94 14.72 0.83
C ARG A 463 -3.09 15.37 -0.26
N ALA A 464 -1.83 15.62 0.07
CA ALA A 464 -0.85 16.07 -0.90
C ALA A 464 0.00 14.92 -1.45
N ARG A 465 0.48 15.08 -2.67
CA ARG A 465 1.46 14.17 -3.29
C ARG A 465 2.64 14.94 -3.84
N THR A 466 3.84 14.46 -3.50
CA THR A 466 5.10 15.06 -3.93
C THR A 466 5.83 14.17 -4.93
N LEU A 467 6.16 14.73 -6.10
CA LEU A 467 7.00 14.09 -7.11
C LEU A 467 8.30 14.88 -7.26
N ALA A 468 9.39 14.29 -6.77
CA ALA A 468 10.72 14.90 -6.81
C ALA A 468 11.37 14.73 -8.20
N VAL A 469 11.16 15.69 -9.09
CA VAL A 469 11.73 15.73 -10.46
C VAL A 469 12.78 16.83 -10.65
N GLY A 470 13.07 17.60 -9.59
CA GLY A 470 13.98 18.74 -9.62
C GLY A 470 13.31 20.03 -10.12
N SER A 471 13.99 21.17 -9.95
CA SER A 471 13.38 22.49 -10.18
C SER A 471 12.93 22.73 -11.63
N LEU A 472 13.77 22.36 -12.62
CA LEU A 472 13.44 22.53 -14.04
C LEU A 472 12.30 21.59 -14.48
N GLY A 473 12.31 20.35 -13.99
CA GLY A 473 11.24 19.39 -14.26
C GLY A 473 9.90 19.87 -13.68
N GLY A 474 9.93 20.40 -12.45
CA GLY A 474 8.75 20.97 -11.79
C GLY A 474 8.22 22.19 -12.51
N LEU A 475 9.09 23.14 -12.87
CA LEU A 475 8.69 24.32 -13.64
C LEU A 475 8.05 23.93 -14.98
N ALA A 476 8.59 22.92 -15.67
CA ALA A 476 7.99 22.41 -16.90
C ALA A 476 6.60 21.77 -16.66
N ALA A 477 6.40 21.07 -15.53
CA ALA A 477 5.10 20.51 -15.14
C ALA A 477 4.07 21.61 -14.82
N ALA A 478 4.48 22.64 -14.07
CA ALA A 478 3.64 23.80 -13.76
C ALA A 478 3.18 24.53 -15.03
N ARG A 479 4.09 24.73 -15.99
CA ARG A 479 3.76 25.33 -17.31
C ARG A 479 2.68 24.56 -18.08
N ARG A 480 2.63 23.24 -17.91
CA ARG A 480 1.62 22.38 -18.55
C ARG A 480 0.34 22.22 -17.71
N GLY A 481 0.26 22.82 -16.52
CA GLY A 481 -0.89 22.73 -15.62
C GLY A 481 -1.06 21.37 -14.93
N GLU A 482 -0.03 20.54 -14.95
CA GLU A 482 -0.05 19.15 -14.47
C GLU A 482 0.22 19.00 -12.95
N CYS A 483 0.48 20.12 -12.27
CA CYS A 483 0.62 20.20 -10.82
C CYS A 483 -0.01 21.50 -10.29
N ASP A 484 -0.34 21.53 -9.01
CA ASP A 484 -0.87 22.71 -8.34
C ASP A 484 0.25 23.68 -7.94
N LEU A 485 1.44 23.15 -7.61
CA LEU A 485 2.63 23.95 -7.41
C LEU A 485 3.92 23.18 -7.71
N ALA A 486 4.95 23.92 -8.09
CA ALA A 486 6.27 23.42 -8.41
C ALA A 486 7.35 24.10 -7.55
N PRO A 487 7.87 23.41 -6.51
CA PRO A 487 8.97 23.92 -5.71
C PRO A 487 10.28 24.01 -6.49
N ALA A 488 11.01 25.12 -6.34
CA ALA A 488 12.21 25.42 -7.10
C ALA A 488 13.24 26.24 -6.33
N HIS A 489 14.50 26.10 -6.76
CA HIS A 489 15.65 26.86 -6.26
C HIS A 489 16.66 27.10 -7.40
N LEU A 490 16.15 27.68 -8.49
CA LEU A 490 16.92 27.97 -9.71
C LEU A 490 17.73 29.24 -9.51
N LEU A 491 19.06 29.17 -9.65
CA LEU A 491 19.97 30.31 -9.51
C LEU A 491 20.41 30.81 -10.89
N ASP A 492 20.20 32.09 -11.19
CA ASP A 492 20.80 32.71 -12.38
C ASP A 492 22.21 33.20 -12.06
N ALA A 493 23.20 32.61 -12.72
CA ALA A 493 24.61 32.94 -12.53
C ALA A 493 24.94 34.41 -12.87
N LYS A 494 24.15 35.05 -13.74
CA LYS A 494 24.42 36.41 -14.21
C LYS A 494 23.90 37.47 -13.25
N THR A 495 22.66 37.32 -12.79
CA THR A 495 22.00 38.30 -11.92
C THR A 495 22.14 37.96 -10.43
N GLY A 496 22.46 36.71 -10.08
CA GLY A 496 22.45 36.23 -8.71
C GLY A 496 21.04 36.04 -8.13
N LEU A 497 19.99 36.27 -8.93
CA LEU A 497 18.61 36.13 -8.49
C LEU A 497 18.17 34.67 -8.56
N TYR A 498 17.39 34.27 -7.56
CA TYR A 498 16.74 32.97 -7.52
C TYR A 498 15.32 33.04 -8.06
N ASN A 499 14.94 32.03 -8.86
CA ASN A 499 13.60 31.75 -9.37
C ASN A 499 12.93 32.83 -10.24
N THR A 500 13.02 34.13 -9.88
CA THR A 500 12.44 35.27 -10.61
C THR A 500 12.82 35.30 -12.10
N PRO A 501 14.07 35.01 -12.52
CA PRO A 501 14.42 35.00 -13.95
C PRO A 501 13.69 33.92 -14.78
N TRP A 502 13.05 32.95 -14.13
CA TRP A 502 12.26 31.88 -14.75
C TRP A 502 10.75 32.09 -14.66
N LEU A 503 10.30 33.20 -14.05
CA LEU A 503 8.89 33.54 -13.96
C LEU A 503 8.36 33.95 -15.34
N GLU A 504 7.28 33.31 -15.78
CA GLU A 504 6.64 33.52 -17.07
C GLU A 504 5.14 33.82 -16.87
N ALA A 505 4.48 34.35 -17.91
CA ALA A 505 3.05 34.62 -17.87
C ALA A 505 2.24 33.33 -17.59
N GLY A 506 1.19 33.45 -16.78
CA GLY A 506 0.36 32.32 -16.35
C GLY A 506 0.90 31.54 -15.15
N LEU A 507 2.06 31.94 -14.62
CA LEU A 507 2.61 31.44 -13.36
C LEU A 507 2.74 32.58 -12.35
N ARG A 508 2.45 32.27 -11.09
CA ARG A 508 2.75 33.11 -9.93
C ARG A 508 3.92 32.52 -9.16
N LEU A 509 4.88 33.36 -8.77
CA LEU A 509 5.94 32.95 -7.85
C LEU A 509 5.51 33.27 -6.42
N VAL A 510 5.43 32.24 -5.58
CA VAL A 510 5.12 32.36 -4.16
C VAL A 510 6.41 32.16 -3.35
N PRO A 511 6.86 33.16 -2.59
CA PRO A 511 8.03 33.04 -1.71
C PRO A 511 7.83 31.93 -0.68
N GLY A 512 8.82 31.06 -0.52
CA GLY A 512 8.78 30.00 0.50
C GLY A 512 9.69 30.33 1.68
N TRP A 513 10.91 29.80 1.65
CA TRP A 513 11.90 30.04 2.70
C TRP A 513 13.33 30.01 2.14
N ARG A 514 14.24 30.60 2.91
CA ARG A 514 15.68 30.56 2.62
C ARG A 514 16.37 29.46 3.40
N ARG A 515 17.34 28.81 2.75
CA ARG A 515 18.18 27.77 3.32
C ARG A 515 19.64 28.17 3.18
N ILE A 516 20.42 28.06 4.26
CA ILE A 516 21.85 28.35 4.18
C ILE A 516 22.59 27.19 3.49
N GLN A 517 23.31 27.51 2.41
CA GLN A 517 24.26 26.60 1.75
C GLN A 517 25.67 26.85 2.24
N GLY A 518 26.48 25.80 2.28
CA GLY A 518 27.83 25.89 2.80
C GLY A 518 28.68 24.65 2.53
N VAL A 519 29.96 24.78 2.89
CA VAL A 519 30.94 23.70 2.81
C VAL A 519 30.66 22.71 3.93
N VAL A 520 30.48 21.44 3.57
CA VAL A 520 30.40 20.33 4.52
C VAL A 520 31.70 19.54 4.55
N PHE A 521 32.12 19.17 5.75
CA PHE A 521 33.37 18.46 6.02
C PHE A 521 33.22 17.62 7.30
N ARG A 522 34.15 16.69 7.57
CA ARG A 522 34.12 15.91 8.82
C ARG A 522 34.62 16.74 10.01
N PRO A 523 33.98 16.70 11.19
CA PRO A 523 34.51 17.35 12.39
C PRO A 523 35.94 16.88 12.70
N GLY A 524 36.80 17.78 13.17
CA GLY A 524 38.22 17.51 13.42
C GLY A 524 39.14 17.68 12.21
N ASP A 525 38.61 18.01 11.02
CA ASP A 525 39.44 18.22 9.83
C ASP A 525 40.06 19.62 9.83
N ALA A 526 41.32 19.71 10.25
CA ALA A 526 42.09 20.95 10.35
C ALA A 526 42.22 21.72 9.02
N ARG A 527 41.93 21.09 7.87
CA ARG A 527 41.89 21.79 6.57
C ARG A 527 40.71 22.77 6.46
N PHE A 528 39.68 22.61 7.30
CA PHE A 528 38.44 23.38 7.26
C PHE A 528 38.13 24.12 8.58
N GLU A 529 38.53 23.56 9.72
CA GLU A 529 38.21 24.15 11.03
C GLU A 529 38.75 25.57 11.20
N GLY A 530 37.89 26.47 11.70
CA GLY A 530 38.24 27.87 11.95
C GLY A 530 38.37 28.74 10.70
N LEU A 531 38.13 28.20 9.49
CA LEU A 531 38.14 28.97 8.25
C LEU A 531 36.77 29.57 7.94
N ASP A 532 36.78 30.66 7.18
CA ASP A 532 35.59 31.08 6.44
C ASP A 532 35.35 30.14 5.24
N GLY A 533 34.10 30.02 4.80
CA GLY A 533 33.75 29.05 3.77
C GLY A 533 34.43 29.30 2.41
N ALA A 534 34.62 30.56 2.01
CA ALA A 534 35.25 30.89 0.73
C ALA A 534 36.75 30.56 0.76
N GLU A 535 37.43 30.85 1.87
CA GLU A 535 38.81 30.45 2.09
C GLU A 535 38.98 28.94 2.14
N ALA A 536 38.07 28.23 2.80
CA ALA A 536 38.07 26.78 2.85
C ALA A 536 37.97 26.17 1.44
N ILE A 537 37.10 26.70 0.56
CA ILE A 537 37.00 26.27 -0.84
C ILE A 537 38.32 26.49 -1.58
N ARG A 538 38.94 27.67 -1.45
CA ARG A 538 40.21 27.96 -2.12
C ARG A 538 41.33 27.02 -1.69
N ARG A 539 41.47 26.80 -0.38
CA ARG A 539 42.50 25.90 0.17
C ARG A 539 42.25 24.45 -0.23
N ALA A 540 41.04 23.96 -0.05
CA ALA A 540 40.68 22.59 -0.39
C ALA A 540 40.81 22.32 -1.90
N ALA A 541 40.49 23.29 -2.75
CA ALA A 541 40.63 23.15 -4.19
C ALA A 541 42.11 23.12 -4.66
N ALA A 542 43.02 23.70 -3.91
CA ALA A 542 44.45 23.70 -4.19
C ALA A 542 45.18 22.45 -3.64
N ASP A 543 44.58 21.72 -2.70
CA ASP A 543 45.16 20.52 -2.10
C ASP A 543 44.84 19.27 -2.94
N PRO A 544 45.85 18.63 -3.59
CA PRO A 544 45.63 17.44 -4.40
C PRO A 544 45.15 16.22 -3.59
N ALA A 545 45.33 16.23 -2.27
CA ALA A 545 44.87 15.17 -1.37
C ALA A 545 43.45 15.43 -0.81
N CYS A 546 42.83 16.57 -1.13
CA CYS A 546 41.50 16.94 -0.65
C CYS A 546 40.43 16.71 -1.74
N LEU A 547 39.68 15.63 -1.60
CA LEU A 547 38.70 15.18 -2.59
C LEU A 547 37.35 15.90 -2.42
N LEU A 548 36.91 16.55 -3.49
CA LEU A 548 35.57 17.12 -3.61
C LEU A 548 34.55 16.03 -3.99
N VAL A 549 33.39 16.03 -3.33
CA VAL A 549 32.14 15.51 -3.89
C VAL A 549 31.26 16.70 -4.31
N ASN A 550 31.00 16.81 -5.60
CA ASN A 550 30.31 17.96 -6.17
C ASN A 550 28.78 17.73 -6.22
N ARG A 551 28.01 18.71 -6.72
CA ARG A 551 26.59 18.57 -7.05
C ARG A 551 26.40 18.40 -8.55
N ASN A 552 25.27 17.80 -8.95
CA ASN A 552 24.88 17.65 -10.36
C ASN A 552 24.91 18.99 -11.10
N ALA A 553 25.38 18.95 -12.35
CA ALA A 553 25.35 20.08 -13.26
C ALA A 553 23.96 20.71 -13.34
N GLY A 554 23.92 22.04 -13.46
CA GLY A 554 22.68 22.83 -13.52
C GLY A 554 21.99 23.07 -12.19
N SER A 555 22.44 22.48 -11.07
CA SER A 555 21.92 22.85 -9.75
C SER A 555 22.44 24.22 -9.31
N GLY A 556 21.63 24.99 -8.57
CA GLY A 556 22.04 26.30 -8.05
C GLY A 556 23.28 26.20 -7.16
N THR A 557 23.39 25.17 -6.33
CA THR A 557 24.58 24.85 -5.55
C THR A 557 25.84 24.66 -6.42
N ARG A 558 25.69 23.98 -7.57
CA ARG A 558 26.80 23.76 -8.48
C ARG A 558 27.23 25.07 -9.15
N ILE A 559 26.28 25.89 -9.59
CA ILE A 559 26.55 27.20 -10.18
C ILE A 559 27.31 28.09 -9.18
N LEU A 560 26.86 28.13 -7.93
CA LEU A 560 27.52 28.87 -6.85
C LEU A 560 28.96 28.39 -6.63
N LEU A 561 29.17 27.07 -6.50
CA LEU A 561 30.49 26.51 -6.28
C LEU A 561 31.42 26.76 -7.48
N ASP A 562 30.94 26.57 -8.70
CA ASP A 562 31.74 26.81 -9.91
C ASP A 562 32.17 28.28 -10.03
N GLY A 563 31.31 29.22 -9.60
CA GLY A 563 31.66 30.64 -9.49
C GLY A 563 32.78 30.89 -8.47
N LEU A 564 32.72 30.26 -7.30
CA LEU A 564 33.75 30.37 -6.25
C LEU A 564 35.07 29.69 -6.63
N LEU A 565 35.01 28.62 -7.42
CA LEU A 565 36.20 27.91 -7.93
C LEU A 565 36.91 28.68 -9.05
N GLY A 566 36.28 29.68 -9.67
CA GLY A 566 36.91 30.51 -10.71
C GLY A 566 37.44 29.71 -11.90
N GLY A 567 36.81 28.59 -12.25
CA GLY A 567 37.23 27.68 -13.31
C GLY A 567 38.17 26.54 -12.88
N ALA A 568 38.61 26.50 -11.63
CA ALA A 568 39.37 25.37 -11.09
C ALA A 568 38.53 24.07 -11.07
N ARG A 569 39.18 22.94 -11.32
CA ARG A 569 38.57 21.60 -11.27
C ARG A 569 39.34 20.72 -10.28
N PRO A 570 39.06 20.82 -8.98
CA PRO A 570 39.81 20.09 -7.97
C PRO A 570 39.60 18.56 -8.06
N PRO A 571 40.44 17.77 -7.40
CA PRO A 571 40.26 16.32 -7.30
C PRO A 571 38.83 15.95 -6.89
N GLY A 572 38.21 15.00 -7.59
CA GLY A 572 36.83 14.58 -7.33
C GLY A 572 35.73 15.45 -7.98
N TYR A 573 36.05 16.56 -8.64
CA TYR A 573 35.09 17.42 -9.35
C TYR A 573 34.08 16.70 -10.29
N PRO A 574 34.44 15.60 -11.01
CA PRO A 574 33.49 14.83 -11.82
C PRO A 574 32.47 14.02 -11.00
N ASN A 575 32.66 13.81 -9.70
CA ASN A 575 31.73 13.12 -8.83
C ASN A 575 30.53 14.03 -8.51
N GLN A 576 29.38 13.75 -9.10
CA GLN A 576 28.24 14.66 -9.15
C GLN A 576 26.92 14.00 -8.72
N PRO A 577 26.78 13.60 -7.44
CA PRO A 577 25.50 13.14 -6.91
C PRO A 577 24.37 14.16 -7.10
N LYS A 578 23.12 13.66 -7.11
CA LYS A 578 21.90 14.45 -7.38
C LYS A 578 21.25 15.09 -6.14
N SER A 579 21.65 14.72 -4.92
CA SER A 579 21.09 15.28 -3.68
C SER A 579 22.16 15.80 -2.72
N HIS A 580 21.76 16.71 -1.82
CA HIS A 580 22.60 17.17 -0.72
C HIS A 580 22.95 16.03 0.25
N ASN A 581 22.01 15.12 0.52
CA ASN A 581 22.24 13.95 1.38
C ASN A 581 23.34 13.04 0.82
N ALA A 582 23.42 12.87 -0.50
CA ALA A 582 24.46 12.06 -1.12
C ALA A 582 25.86 12.72 -1.02
N VAL A 583 25.94 14.05 -1.07
CA VAL A 583 27.18 14.81 -0.76
C VAL A 583 27.59 14.56 0.70
N ALA A 584 26.67 14.80 1.64
CA ALA A 584 26.95 14.61 3.07
C ALA A 584 27.33 13.17 3.42
N THR A 585 26.64 12.19 2.84
CA THR A 585 26.97 10.76 3.01
C THR A 585 28.39 10.45 2.52
N ALA A 586 28.78 10.95 1.35
CA ALA A 586 30.12 10.72 0.81
C ALA A 586 31.20 11.34 1.71
N VAL A 587 30.94 12.51 2.30
CA VAL A 587 31.85 13.15 3.27
C VAL A 587 31.90 12.36 4.59
N ALA A 588 30.75 11.99 5.16
CA ALA A 588 30.66 11.23 6.40
C ALA A 588 31.35 9.86 6.30
N GLN A 589 31.24 9.20 5.16
CA GLN A 589 31.85 7.88 4.89
C GLN A 589 33.33 7.95 4.49
N GLY A 590 33.93 9.14 4.38
CA GLY A 590 35.32 9.28 3.94
C GLY A 590 35.56 9.02 2.45
N ARG A 591 34.50 8.94 1.62
CA ARG A 591 34.62 8.81 0.16
C ARG A 591 35.04 10.11 -0.53
N ALA A 592 34.81 11.24 0.15
CA ALA A 592 35.27 12.56 -0.22
C ALA A 592 35.58 13.34 1.07
N ASP A 593 36.38 14.37 0.98
CA ASP A 593 36.75 15.21 2.13
C ASP A 593 35.77 16.35 2.35
N TRP A 594 35.24 16.90 1.26
CA TRP A 594 34.33 18.04 1.33
C TRP A 594 33.35 18.11 0.17
N GLY A 595 32.32 18.93 0.33
CA GLY A 595 31.38 19.29 -0.73
C GLY A 595 30.47 20.42 -0.32
N MET A 596 29.53 20.80 -1.19
CA MET A 596 28.53 21.83 -0.89
C MET A 596 27.16 21.20 -0.59
N ALA A 597 26.61 21.53 0.57
CA ALA A 597 25.27 21.11 1.00
C ALA A 597 24.55 22.21 1.80
N ILE A 598 23.33 21.92 2.27
CA ILE A 598 22.57 22.83 3.14
C ILE A 598 22.85 22.53 4.62
N GLY A 599 22.78 23.55 5.47
CA GLY A 599 23.10 23.44 6.90
C GLY A 599 22.28 22.38 7.64
N THR A 600 21.01 22.22 7.30
CA THR A 600 20.13 21.19 7.88
C THR A 600 20.62 19.77 7.59
N VAL A 601 21.14 19.53 6.39
CA VAL A 601 21.73 18.22 6.01
C VAL A 601 23.06 18.01 6.73
N ALA A 602 23.89 19.04 6.86
CA ALA A 602 25.14 18.93 7.61
C ALA A 602 24.88 18.50 9.07
N ARG A 603 23.93 19.15 9.75
CA ARG A 603 23.53 18.80 11.12
C ARG A 603 22.99 17.37 11.23
N ALA A 604 22.13 16.96 10.30
CA ALA A 604 21.55 15.61 10.30
C ALA A 604 22.60 14.49 10.19
N TYR A 605 23.74 14.76 9.54
CA TYR A 605 24.86 13.82 9.41
C TYR A 605 25.98 14.06 10.44
N GLY A 606 25.81 15.01 11.38
CA GLY A 606 26.83 15.36 12.36
C GLY A 606 28.11 15.94 11.75
N LEU A 607 28.02 16.61 10.60
CA LEU A 607 29.14 17.16 9.85
C LEU A 607 29.46 18.60 10.28
N GLY A 608 30.71 19.01 10.08
CA GLY A 608 31.11 20.42 10.11
C GLY A 608 30.46 21.18 8.95
N PHE A 609 30.16 22.46 9.18
CA PHE A 609 29.47 23.31 8.21
C PHE A 609 30.03 24.74 8.21
N LEU A 610 30.53 25.22 7.07
CA LEU A 610 30.92 26.62 6.88
C LEU A 610 29.91 27.32 5.96
N PRO A 611 29.14 28.29 6.46
CA PRO A 611 28.11 28.97 5.66
C PRO A 611 28.73 29.78 4.51
N ILE A 612 28.02 29.83 3.38
CA ILE A 612 28.43 30.56 2.17
C ILE A 612 27.34 31.56 1.74
N ALA A 613 26.13 31.07 1.46
CA ALA A 613 25.08 31.90 0.88
C ALA A 613 23.68 31.32 1.15
N ASP A 614 22.69 32.21 1.19
CA ASP A 614 21.28 31.83 1.22
C ASP A 614 20.86 31.25 -0.14
N GLU A 615 20.01 30.22 -0.08
CA GLU A 615 19.31 29.64 -1.21
C GLU A 615 17.81 29.86 -1.05
N HIS A 616 17.16 30.41 -2.07
CA HIS A 616 15.71 30.60 -2.03
C HIS A 616 15.00 29.34 -2.52
N TYR A 617 14.10 28.85 -1.69
CA TYR A 617 13.21 27.75 -2.02
C TYR A 617 11.79 28.29 -2.11
N ASP A 618 11.34 28.49 -3.35
CA ASP A 618 10.06 29.13 -3.68
C ASP A 618 9.18 28.21 -4.51
N PHE A 619 7.94 28.63 -4.76
CA PHE A 619 6.94 27.83 -5.45
C PHE A 619 6.42 28.53 -6.70
N PHE A 620 6.56 27.88 -7.86
CA PHE A 620 5.84 28.29 -9.07
C PHE A 620 4.43 27.70 -9.02
N VAL A 621 3.42 28.57 -9.07
CA VAL A 621 2.01 28.21 -8.96
C VAL A 621 1.30 28.59 -10.26
N PRO A 622 0.68 27.65 -11.00
CA PRO A 622 -0.12 28.00 -12.16
C PRO A 622 -1.32 28.85 -11.75
N GLU A 623 -1.53 29.99 -12.41
CA GLU A 623 -2.60 30.94 -12.05
C GLU A 623 -3.99 30.30 -12.12
N ALA A 624 -4.20 29.39 -13.09
CA ALA A 624 -5.44 28.62 -13.25
C ALA A 624 -5.78 27.71 -12.05
N ARG A 625 -4.82 27.44 -11.16
CA ARG A 625 -5.01 26.58 -9.99
C ARG A 625 -5.22 27.36 -8.70
N LEU A 626 -5.04 28.69 -8.70
CA LEU A 626 -5.04 29.53 -7.49
C LEU A 626 -6.29 29.32 -6.63
N GLU A 627 -7.47 29.20 -7.24
CA GLU A 627 -8.73 29.08 -6.51
C GLU A 627 -9.01 27.66 -5.96
N ARG A 628 -8.12 26.69 -6.18
CA ARG A 628 -8.32 25.33 -5.63
C ARG A 628 -8.23 25.35 -4.10
N PRO A 629 -9.20 24.75 -3.38
CA PRO A 629 -9.21 24.74 -1.91
C PRO A 629 -7.93 24.21 -1.29
N ALA A 630 -7.39 23.11 -1.82
CA ALA A 630 -6.17 22.49 -1.29
C ALA A 630 -4.92 23.38 -1.47
N LEU A 631 -4.86 24.16 -2.56
CA LEU A 631 -3.77 25.11 -2.77
C LEU A 631 -3.92 26.34 -1.86
N GLN A 632 -5.14 26.86 -1.67
CA GLN A 632 -5.39 27.94 -0.71
C GLN A 632 -5.02 27.53 0.71
N ALA A 633 -5.34 26.30 1.11
CA ALA A 633 -4.90 25.74 2.38
C ALA A 633 -3.37 25.67 2.48
N PHE A 634 -2.68 25.27 1.40
CA PHE A 634 -1.22 25.25 1.35
C PHE A 634 -0.62 26.66 1.55
N LEU A 635 -1.15 27.67 0.87
CA LEU A 635 -0.71 29.05 1.00
C LEU A 635 -0.95 29.59 2.42
N ALA A 636 -2.12 29.32 3.00
CA ALA A 636 -2.42 29.68 4.39
C ALA A 636 -1.50 28.97 5.39
N ALA A 637 -1.20 27.69 5.17
CA ALA A 637 -0.28 26.93 6.01
C ALA A 637 1.13 27.53 5.95
N LEU A 638 1.61 27.93 4.77
CA LEU A 638 2.91 28.58 4.59
C LEU A 638 3.04 29.90 5.36
N GLU A 639 1.95 30.65 5.50
CA GLU A 639 1.90 31.90 6.27
C GLU A 639 1.68 31.70 7.77
N SER A 640 1.29 30.50 8.21
CA SER A 640 0.97 30.23 9.62
C SER A 640 2.20 30.30 10.53
N ASP A 641 2.01 30.84 11.74
CA ASP A 641 3.07 30.93 12.75
C ASP A 641 3.61 29.54 13.14
N ALA A 642 2.75 28.52 13.18
CA ALA A 642 3.13 27.15 13.50
C ALA A 642 4.15 26.59 12.48
N VAL A 643 3.86 26.71 11.17
CA VAL A 643 4.78 26.26 10.11
C VAL A 643 6.04 27.10 10.10
N ARG A 644 5.92 28.43 10.22
CA ARG A 644 7.08 29.34 10.26
C ARG A 644 8.02 28.98 11.40
N GLU A 645 7.50 28.58 12.56
CA GLU A 645 8.32 28.13 13.68
C GLU A 645 8.97 26.77 13.44
N ARG A 646 8.23 25.78 12.90
CA ARG A 646 8.81 24.48 12.50
C ARG A 646 9.98 24.67 11.51
N LEU A 647 9.82 25.55 10.52
CA LEU A 647 10.88 25.90 9.57
C LEU A 647 12.10 26.55 10.25
N ARG A 648 11.90 27.43 11.25
CA ARG A 648 13.02 28.03 12.02
C ARG A 648 13.78 26.99 12.84
N VAL A 649 13.08 26.02 13.44
CA VAL A 649 13.71 24.89 14.15
C VAL A 649 14.58 24.06 13.19
N LEU A 650 14.16 23.91 11.93
CA LEU A 650 14.99 23.30 10.87
C LEU A 650 16.15 24.19 10.39
N GLY A 651 16.31 25.40 10.93
CA GLY A 651 17.33 26.36 10.55
C GLY A 651 17.08 27.04 9.21
N PHE A 652 15.81 27.14 8.80
CA PHE A 652 15.38 27.91 7.63
C PHE A 652 14.87 29.29 8.05
N THR A 653 14.86 30.21 7.08
CA THR A 653 14.32 31.56 7.27
C THR A 653 13.08 31.71 6.41
N PRO A 654 11.86 31.61 6.98
CA PRO A 654 10.62 31.85 6.26
C PRO A 654 10.59 33.23 5.59
N ALA A 655 9.89 33.34 4.46
CA ALA A 655 9.73 34.58 3.72
C ALA A 655 8.88 35.64 4.43
#